data_AF-A0A4R0R433-F1
#
_entry.id   AF-A0A4R0R433-F1
#
_cell.length_a   1.000
_cell.length_b   1.000
_cell.length_c   1.000
_cell.angle_alpha   90.00
_cell.angle_beta   90.00
_cell.angle_gamma   90.00
#
_symmetry.space_group_name_H-M   'P 1'
#
loop_
_entity.id
_entity.type
_entity.pdbx_description
1 polymer ?
#
loop_
_entity_poly.entity_id
_entity_poly.type
_entity_poly.pdbx_seq_one_letter_code
_entity_poly.pdbx_strand_id
1 'polypeptide(L)'
;MGPWLFRALVLLIWLLATGIDRLWWMLQSGLPAWDQADYLNSALEHGRALGLLPGGGWRGWQALLDLSPKIPPLASLVNGTVMAAAGDAPAQAAWSLSLWHGLLLLGVASWALTLRQERREARGFALLASLLVAVAPALLELRSDYVLEMALSATVVLALWRLSCWWHPQRGGRWSQAIAAALACTVALLVKQSALLVLIPALAWVAWGSLRRGHGRRWQLLTGLILVLAGVLPWLHHNWITTLGGTNRAVLESASREGDPGPLTLAGWLWYPKLLPGQIGVVLLAVGLGGLLLWWLQRTRTNGDDSLGWRFLLVTLLAGWIVTSLSPNKDDRYIAPLLAPLILLLTRGWWQWGLWWRSRWPGSLPWLAPLALVSGLLACLPAGWSAQASRLRQQPQGPLEAIVRRAGGGDPQAAPSTLIVVPSTPDLNQHNVSYYGRRHGGQLVGRQLGGRRSDLQPVLDRASLVLLAEGDQGSVRESARRLDQAVRRSGLFERVERFPRPQGGSYSLWRRRPQSRPLPGFEERFPTLAAGLAQGPAGLDPLFQAVALEHMLDGHRLYRDRVRRQAEQERRRDPQAVQSHWSLALLALLGNRPGEAEREFAALQVRLPGNPWPAAYRSVVLLADWAPWRASAVAAEARHRHGSQPLLVALDDLGAVLSGAFWRLPSAALSVPRAVQEVEQQLQPQASS
;
A
#
# COMPACT_ATOMS: atom_id res chain seq x y z
N MET A 1 15.71 38.10 -6.31
CA MET A 1 14.38 37.69 -6.80
C MET A 1 13.28 38.01 -5.79
N GLY A 2 12.19 38.64 -6.22
CA GLY A 2 11.01 38.93 -5.39
C GLY A 2 10.19 37.67 -5.05
N PRO A 3 9.32 37.72 -4.00
CA PRO A 3 8.53 36.57 -3.57
C PRO A 3 7.47 36.13 -4.59
N TRP A 4 6.84 37.08 -5.30
CA TRP A 4 5.84 36.79 -6.32
C TRP A 4 6.44 36.07 -7.53
N LEU A 5 7.54 36.61 -8.06
CA LEU A 5 8.28 35.96 -9.14
C LEU A 5 8.73 34.55 -8.76
N PHE A 6 9.23 34.35 -7.53
CA PHE A 6 9.59 33.02 -7.03
C PHE A 6 8.40 32.05 -7.07
N ARG A 7 7.25 32.44 -6.52
CA ARG A 7 6.04 31.60 -6.51
C ARG A 7 5.55 31.29 -7.92
N ALA A 8 5.55 32.30 -8.81
CA ALA A 8 5.18 32.13 -10.21
C ALA A 8 6.11 31.14 -10.93
N LEU A 9 7.42 31.19 -10.65
CA LEU A 9 8.38 30.26 -11.24
C LEU A 9 8.23 28.82 -10.70
N VAL A 10 7.97 28.64 -9.40
CA VAL A 10 7.65 27.29 -8.86
C VAL A 10 6.37 26.74 -9.49
N LEU A 11 5.34 27.59 -9.62
CA LEU A 11 4.11 27.21 -10.31
C LEU A 11 4.37 26.87 -11.78
N LEU A 12 5.19 27.64 -12.48
CA LEU A 12 5.57 27.37 -13.86
C LEU A 12 6.31 26.04 -14.01
N ILE A 13 7.24 25.71 -13.10
CA ILE A 13 7.91 24.39 -13.08
C ILE A 13 6.87 23.28 -12.99
N TRP A 14 5.90 23.40 -12.08
CA TRP A 14 4.84 22.42 -11.92
C TRP A 14 3.93 22.32 -13.15
N LEU A 15 3.54 23.45 -13.75
CA LEU A 15 2.70 23.48 -14.95
C LEU A 15 3.41 22.88 -16.17
N LEU A 16 4.69 23.22 -16.39
CA LEU A 16 5.49 22.64 -17.47
C LEU A 16 5.69 21.14 -17.28
N ALA A 17 6.04 20.72 -16.06
CA ALA A 17 6.13 19.31 -15.68
C ALA A 17 4.81 18.58 -15.98
N THR A 18 3.70 19.12 -15.52
CA THR A 18 2.36 18.55 -15.75
C THR A 18 2.02 18.49 -17.23
N GLY A 19 2.32 19.54 -18.00
CA GLY A 19 2.11 19.58 -19.44
C GLY A 19 2.90 18.50 -20.19
N ILE A 20 4.17 18.31 -19.83
CA ILE A 20 5.01 17.21 -20.36
C ILE A 20 4.40 15.86 -19.98
N ASP A 21 3.95 15.68 -18.74
CA ASP A 21 3.32 14.42 -18.31
C ASP A 21 2.03 14.17 -19.10
N ARG A 22 1.24 15.21 -19.40
CA ARG A 22 0.02 15.08 -20.21
C ARG A 22 0.35 14.67 -21.65
N LEU A 23 1.38 15.28 -22.26
CA LEU A 23 1.87 14.87 -23.57
C LEU A 23 2.32 13.41 -23.55
N TRP A 24 3.04 13.00 -22.52
CA TRP A 24 3.46 11.61 -22.34
C TRP A 24 2.26 10.65 -22.27
N TRP A 25 1.25 10.95 -21.45
CA TRP A 25 0.04 10.12 -21.34
C TRP A 25 -0.81 10.10 -22.60
N MET A 26 -0.77 11.15 -23.44
CA MET A 26 -1.45 11.15 -24.74
C MET A 26 -0.74 10.27 -25.78
N LEU A 27 0.59 10.14 -25.68
CA LEU A 27 1.41 9.31 -26.56
C LEU A 27 1.50 7.85 -26.11
N GLN A 28 1.27 7.60 -24.81
CA GLN A 28 1.35 6.28 -24.22
C GLN A 28 0.10 5.46 -24.53
N SER A 29 0.30 4.25 -25.08
CA SER A 29 -0.76 3.28 -25.38
C SER A 29 -0.78 2.09 -24.41
N GLY A 30 -0.09 2.23 -23.26
CA GLY A 30 0.20 1.14 -22.34
C GLY A 30 -0.89 0.89 -21.30
N LEU A 31 -1.14 -0.38 -20.99
CA LEU A 31 -2.09 -0.77 -19.95
C LEU A 31 -1.44 -0.81 -18.57
N PRO A 32 -2.12 -0.33 -17.51
CA PRO A 32 -1.61 -0.46 -16.14
C PRO A 32 -1.60 -1.93 -15.71
N ALA A 33 -0.47 -2.38 -15.14
CA ALA A 33 -0.24 -3.77 -14.73
C ALA A 33 -0.10 -3.90 -13.20
N TRP A 34 -0.53 -5.04 -12.65
CA TRP A 34 -0.42 -5.42 -11.23
C TRP A 34 -0.65 -4.26 -10.26
N ASP A 35 0.41 -3.78 -9.59
CA ASP A 35 0.36 -2.68 -8.60
C ASP A 35 -0.38 -1.45 -9.12
N GLN A 36 -0.11 -1.03 -10.36
CA GLN A 36 -0.77 0.15 -10.94
C GLN A 36 -2.28 -0.04 -11.02
N ALA A 37 -2.70 -1.21 -11.52
CA ALA A 37 -4.11 -1.55 -11.61
C ALA A 37 -4.76 -1.76 -10.23
N ASP A 38 -4.02 -2.27 -9.24
CA ASP A 38 -4.51 -2.45 -7.88
C ASP A 38 -4.75 -1.11 -7.17
N TYR A 39 -3.82 -0.15 -7.32
CA TYR A 39 -4.00 1.20 -6.78
C TYR A 39 -5.10 1.98 -7.51
N LEU A 40 -5.24 1.80 -8.84
CA LEU A 40 -6.37 2.36 -9.61
C LEU A 40 -7.71 1.76 -9.15
N ASN A 41 -7.78 0.45 -8.93
CA ASN A 41 -8.95 -0.21 -8.34
C ASN A 41 -9.28 0.38 -6.96
N SER A 42 -8.27 0.55 -6.10
CA SER A 42 -8.45 1.11 -4.77
C SER A 42 -9.02 2.53 -4.84
N ALA A 43 -8.45 3.39 -5.69
CA ALA A 43 -8.94 4.75 -5.90
C ALA A 43 -10.39 4.78 -6.41
N LEU A 44 -10.71 3.92 -7.39
CA LEU A 44 -12.06 3.80 -7.95
C LEU A 44 -13.09 3.41 -6.87
N GLU A 45 -12.79 2.39 -6.07
CA GLU A 45 -13.69 1.91 -5.01
C GLU A 45 -13.86 2.95 -3.89
N HIS A 46 -12.81 3.70 -3.54
CA HIS A 46 -12.94 4.78 -2.56
C HIS A 46 -13.75 5.96 -3.10
N GLY A 47 -13.56 6.36 -4.37
CA GLY A 47 -14.38 7.39 -5.01
C GLY A 47 -15.87 6.98 -5.09
N ARG A 48 -16.14 5.70 -5.35
CA ARG A 48 -17.49 5.10 -5.29
C ARG A 48 -18.09 5.11 -3.88
N ALA A 49 -17.31 4.74 -2.87
CA ALA A 49 -17.76 4.75 -1.49
C ALA A 49 -18.09 6.15 -0.97
N LEU A 50 -17.45 7.19 -1.51
CA LEU A 50 -17.80 8.58 -1.26
C LEU A 50 -19.02 9.07 -2.07
N GLY A 51 -19.57 8.24 -2.97
CA GLY A 51 -20.65 8.61 -3.88
C GLY A 51 -20.22 9.58 -5.00
N LEU A 52 -18.92 9.72 -5.24
CA LEU A 52 -18.36 10.63 -6.25
C LEU A 52 -18.25 9.98 -7.64
N LEU A 53 -18.25 8.63 -7.70
CA LEU A 53 -18.13 7.85 -8.93
C LEU A 53 -19.32 6.90 -9.12
N PRO A 54 -19.71 6.58 -10.37
CA PRO A 54 -20.81 5.67 -10.67
C PRO A 54 -20.60 4.26 -10.10
N GLY A 55 -21.72 3.60 -9.76
CA GLY A 55 -21.72 2.23 -9.21
C GLY A 55 -21.49 2.15 -7.70
N GLY A 56 -21.53 3.29 -6.99
CA GLY A 56 -21.35 3.35 -5.53
C GLY A 56 -22.21 4.40 -4.83
N GLY A 57 -22.10 4.42 -3.52
CA GLY A 57 -22.75 5.40 -2.64
C GLY A 57 -22.23 5.29 -1.22
N TRP A 58 -22.49 6.32 -0.41
CA TRP A 58 -22.08 6.35 1.00
C TRP A 58 -22.77 5.26 1.81
N ARG A 59 -21.98 4.35 2.37
CA ARG A 59 -22.44 3.23 3.23
C ARG A 59 -21.95 3.35 4.69
N GLY A 60 -21.35 4.48 5.06
CA GLY A 60 -20.80 4.72 6.39
C GLY A 60 -19.30 4.45 6.50
N TRP A 61 -18.72 4.90 7.62
CA TRP A 61 -17.28 4.83 7.88
C TRP A 61 -16.72 3.40 7.91
N GLN A 62 -17.44 2.44 8.50
CA GLN A 62 -16.97 1.05 8.56
C GLN A 62 -16.81 0.45 7.16
N ALA A 63 -17.77 0.68 6.27
CA ALA A 63 -17.69 0.22 4.89
C ALA A 63 -16.53 0.88 4.12
N LEU A 64 -16.19 2.14 4.43
CA LEU A 64 -15.03 2.81 3.87
C LEU A 64 -13.72 2.16 4.36
N LEU A 65 -13.62 1.87 5.65
CA LEU A 65 -12.42 1.25 6.23
C LEU A 65 -12.19 -0.18 5.71
N ASP A 66 -13.25 -0.92 5.39
CA ASP A 66 -13.18 -2.26 4.79
C ASP A 66 -12.49 -2.29 3.42
N LEU A 67 -12.46 -1.16 2.69
CA LEU A 67 -11.81 -1.06 1.37
C LEU A 67 -10.29 -0.98 1.45
N SER A 68 -9.74 -0.78 2.65
CA SER A 68 -8.32 -0.48 2.88
C SER A 68 -7.64 -1.46 3.85
N PRO A 69 -7.79 -2.80 3.66
CA PRO A 69 -7.38 -3.79 4.66
C PRO A 69 -5.87 -3.87 4.89
N LYS A 70 -5.06 -3.51 3.88
CA LYS A 70 -3.60 -3.59 3.95
C LYS A 70 -2.92 -2.23 3.93
N ILE A 71 -3.45 -1.29 3.13
CA ILE A 71 -2.83 0.00 2.85
C ILE A 71 -3.76 1.10 3.38
N PRO A 72 -3.24 2.09 4.11
CA PRO A 72 -4.01 3.23 4.56
C PRO A 72 -4.76 3.99 3.43
N PRO A 73 -5.93 4.59 3.71
CA PRO A 73 -6.88 4.97 2.65
C PRO A 73 -6.65 6.35 2.04
N LEU A 74 -5.79 7.21 2.59
CA LEU A 74 -5.77 8.64 2.20
C LEU A 74 -5.38 8.84 0.74
N ALA A 75 -4.41 8.10 0.24
CA ALA A 75 -4.02 8.20 -1.17
C ALA A 75 -5.18 7.78 -2.09
N SER A 76 -5.86 6.66 -1.78
CA SER A 76 -7.01 6.19 -2.54
C SER A 76 -8.20 7.16 -2.48
N LEU A 77 -8.45 7.80 -1.34
CA LEU A 77 -9.49 8.83 -1.19
C LEU A 77 -9.22 10.06 -2.06
N VAL A 78 -7.99 10.59 -2.00
CA VAL A 78 -7.59 11.73 -2.84
C VAL A 78 -7.64 11.36 -4.31
N ASN A 79 -7.08 10.21 -4.67
CA ASN A 79 -7.04 9.73 -6.05
C ASN A 79 -8.43 9.47 -6.61
N GLY A 80 -9.34 8.86 -5.84
CA GLY A 80 -10.74 8.65 -6.23
C GLY A 80 -11.52 9.96 -6.39
N THR A 81 -11.21 10.96 -5.57
CA THR A 81 -11.77 12.32 -5.72
C THR A 81 -11.28 12.98 -7.01
N VAL A 82 -10.00 12.82 -7.35
CA VAL A 82 -9.45 13.31 -8.61
C VAL A 82 -10.06 12.58 -9.81
N MET A 83 -10.28 11.26 -9.73
CA MET A 83 -11.00 10.51 -10.77
C MET A 83 -12.42 11.04 -10.98
N ALA A 84 -13.12 11.45 -9.92
CA ALA A 84 -14.45 12.03 -10.07
C ALA A 84 -14.44 13.35 -10.85
N ALA A 85 -13.37 14.15 -10.74
CA ALA A 85 -13.22 15.41 -11.46
C ALA A 85 -12.65 15.24 -12.88
N ALA A 86 -11.68 14.35 -13.07
CA ALA A 86 -10.92 14.21 -14.31
C ALA A 86 -11.38 13.03 -15.20
N GLY A 87 -12.05 12.05 -14.62
CA GLY A 87 -12.45 10.78 -15.22
C GLY A 87 -11.63 9.58 -14.73
N ASP A 88 -12.16 8.37 -14.96
CA ASP A 88 -11.65 7.12 -14.43
C ASP A 88 -10.73 6.35 -15.38
N ALA A 89 -10.42 6.88 -16.58
CA ALA A 89 -9.42 6.30 -17.46
C ALA A 89 -8.00 6.48 -16.90
N PRO A 90 -7.01 5.60 -17.19
CA PRO A 90 -5.66 5.70 -16.62
C PRO A 90 -5.02 7.10 -16.76
N ALA A 91 -5.05 7.67 -17.98
CA ALA A 91 -4.50 8.99 -18.26
C ALA A 91 -5.22 10.12 -17.47
N GLN A 92 -6.53 9.98 -17.27
CA GLN A 92 -7.36 10.92 -16.51
C GLN A 92 -7.09 10.78 -15.00
N ALA A 93 -7.09 9.56 -14.49
CA ALA A 93 -6.75 9.27 -13.10
C ALA A 93 -5.35 9.78 -12.74
N ALA A 94 -4.39 9.72 -13.67
CA ALA A 94 -3.02 10.19 -13.50
C ALA A 94 -2.89 11.71 -13.22
N TRP A 95 -3.96 12.51 -13.32
CA TRP A 95 -3.97 13.87 -12.78
C TRP A 95 -3.67 13.91 -11.28
N SER A 96 -3.97 12.83 -10.55
CA SER A 96 -3.60 12.68 -9.14
C SER A 96 -2.07 12.69 -8.95
N LEU A 97 -1.29 12.11 -9.85
CA LEU A 97 0.17 12.13 -9.79
C LEU A 97 0.71 13.56 -9.95
N SER A 98 0.10 14.36 -10.83
CA SER A 98 0.43 15.78 -10.97
C SER A 98 0.11 16.59 -9.71
N LEU A 99 -0.99 16.30 -9.03
CA LEU A 99 -1.34 16.89 -7.73
C LEU A 99 -0.28 16.55 -6.66
N TRP A 100 0.09 15.27 -6.53
CA TRP A 100 1.10 14.82 -5.59
C TRP A 100 2.49 15.41 -5.90
N HIS A 101 2.85 15.51 -7.17
CA HIS A 101 4.08 16.18 -7.59
C HIS A 101 4.09 17.68 -7.24
N GLY A 102 2.94 18.37 -7.39
CA GLY A 102 2.79 19.75 -6.93
C GLY A 102 3.04 19.90 -5.44
N LEU A 103 2.51 18.97 -4.63
CA LEU A 103 2.77 18.93 -3.19
C LEU A 103 4.25 18.66 -2.88
N LEU A 104 4.89 17.75 -3.61
CA LEU A 104 6.33 17.49 -3.47
C LEU A 104 7.16 18.74 -3.77
N LEU A 105 6.91 19.44 -4.88
CA LEU A 105 7.61 20.66 -5.25
C LEU A 105 7.40 21.77 -4.21
N LEU A 106 6.19 21.91 -3.68
CA LEU A 106 5.90 22.85 -2.60
C LEU A 106 6.68 22.50 -1.32
N GLY A 107 6.72 21.22 -0.95
CA GLY A 107 7.49 20.73 0.20
C GLY A 107 8.99 20.99 0.03
N VAL A 108 9.56 20.63 -1.12
CA VAL A 108 10.99 20.84 -1.47
C VAL A 108 11.33 22.33 -1.47
N ALA A 109 10.56 23.15 -2.18
CA ALA A 109 10.80 24.58 -2.27
C ALA A 109 10.74 25.24 -0.88
N SER A 110 9.75 24.86 -0.07
CA SER A 110 9.58 25.40 1.28
C SER A 110 10.68 24.94 2.24
N TRP A 111 11.15 23.69 2.13
CA TRP A 111 12.28 23.21 2.92
C TRP A 111 13.57 23.90 2.51
N ALA A 112 13.85 24.01 1.21
CA ALA A 112 15.02 24.70 0.68
C ALA A 112 15.11 26.16 1.16
N LEU A 113 13.98 26.87 1.26
CA LEU A 113 13.92 28.23 1.80
C LEU A 113 14.38 28.33 3.27
N THR A 114 14.32 27.25 4.04
CA THR A 114 14.75 27.22 5.44
C THR A 114 16.24 26.88 5.62
N LEU A 115 16.90 26.35 4.58
CA LEU A 115 18.30 25.90 4.63
C LEU A 115 19.31 27.03 4.42
N ARG A 116 18.85 28.22 4.03
CA ARG A 116 19.68 29.42 3.88
C ARG A 116 19.11 30.59 4.67
N GLN A 117 19.99 31.44 5.18
CA GLN A 117 19.64 32.60 6.01
C GLN A 117 19.13 33.76 5.16
N GLU A 118 19.82 34.09 4.06
CA GLU A 118 19.43 35.18 3.20
C GLU A 118 18.28 34.79 2.27
N ARG A 119 17.10 35.38 2.46
CA ARG A 119 15.88 35.05 1.70
C ARG A 119 16.02 35.23 0.19
N ARG A 120 16.86 36.17 -0.28
CA ARG A 120 17.04 36.41 -1.72
C ARG A 120 17.75 35.23 -2.38
N GLU A 121 18.85 34.76 -1.78
CA GLU A 121 19.57 33.58 -2.25
C GLU A 121 18.79 32.29 -2.01
N ALA A 122 18.12 32.17 -0.85
CA ALA A 122 17.31 31.00 -0.50
C ALA A 122 16.24 30.70 -1.57
N ARG A 123 15.64 31.73 -2.18
CA ARG A 123 14.66 31.55 -3.26
C ARG A 123 15.31 31.03 -4.55
N GLY A 124 16.51 31.48 -4.89
CA GLY A 124 17.25 30.96 -6.04
C GLY A 124 17.66 29.51 -5.83
N PHE A 125 18.15 29.19 -4.63
CA PHE A 125 18.45 27.83 -4.20
C PHE A 125 17.21 26.91 -4.24
N ALA A 126 16.07 27.40 -3.75
CA ALA A 126 14.81 26.65 -3.78
C ALA A 126 14.30 26.39 -5.20
N LEU A 127 14.42 27.34 -6.13
CA LEU A 127 14.10 27.09 -7.54
C LEU A 127 15.00 26.02 -8.15
N LEU A 128 16.30 26.09 -7.88
CA LEU A 128 17.24 25.08 -8.36
C LEU A 128 16.88 23.69 -7.81
N ALA A 129 16.58 23.59 -6.51
CA ALA A 129 16.12 22.34 -5.90
C ALA A 129 14.85 21.81 -6.57
N SER A 130 13.84 22.67 -6.78
CA SER A 130 12.59 22.29 -7.45
C SER A 130 12.82 21.83 -8.89
N LEU A 131 13.70 22.50 -9.64
CA LEU A 131 14.07 22.08 -11.00
C LEU A 131 14.76 20.72 -11.01
N LEU A 132 15.75 20.50 -10.15
CA LEU A 132 16.47 19.24 -10.04
C LEU A 132 15.55 18.08 -9.64
N VAL A 133 14.62 18.32 -8.71
CA VAL A 133 13.57 17.35 -8.33
C VAL A 133 12.64 17.06 -9.51
N ALA A 134 12.26 18.07 -10.29
CA ALA A 134 11.36 17.90 -11.44
C ALA A 134 11.99 17.15 -12.62
N VAL A 135 13.33 17.06 -12.72
CA VAL A 135 14.04 16.40 -13.83
C VAL A 135 14.75 15.11 -13.45
N ALA A 136 14.80 14.75 -12.16
CA ALA A 136 15.43 13.51 -11.72
C ALA A 136 14.68 12.28 -12.31
N PRO A 137 15.38 11.31 -12.93
CA PRO A 137 14.74 10.20 -13.65
C PRO A 137 13.71 9.42 -12.85
N ALA A 138 14.02 8.98 -11.63
CA ALA A 138 13.07 8.22 -10.81
C ALA A 138 11.83 9.05 -10.42
N LEU A 139 11.99 10.36 -10.16
CA LEU A 139 10.85 11.21 -9.84
C LEU A 139 10.00 11.55 -11.08
N LEU A 140 10.62 11.61 -12.26
CA LEU A 140 9.91 11.65 -13.54
C LEU A 140 9.11 10.36 -13.78
N GLU A 141 9.70 9.20 -13.50
CA GLU A 141 9.01 7.91 -13.62
C GLU A 141 7.79 7.84 -12.71
N LEU A 142 7.91 8.29 -11.46
CA LEU A 142 6.80 8.33 -10.51
C LEU A 142 5.68 9.34 -10.88
N ARG A 143 5.92 10.26 -11.82
CA ARG A 143 4.89 11.16 -12.37
C ARG A 143 4.10 10.54 -13.52
N SER A 144 4.68 9.53 -14.18
CA SER A 144 4.08 8.79 -15.28
C SER A 144 3.71 7.34 -14.90
N ASP A 145 3.99 6.93 -13.67
CA ASP A 145 3.65 5.61 -13.13
C ASP A 145 2.59 5.72 -12.02
N TYR A 146 1.47 5.02 -12.19
CA TYR A 146 0.36 5.08 -11.22
C TYR A 146 0.64 4.22 -9.99
N VAL A 147 1.57 4.66 -9.16
CA VAL A 147 1.92 4.01 -7.89
C VAL A 147 1.87 5.01 -6.74
N LEU A 148 1.94 4.52 -5.49
CA LEU A 148 1.75 5.36 -4.29
C LEU A 148 3.02 6.13 -3.88
N GLU A 149 4.16 5.82 -4.47
CA GLU A 149 5.47 6.35 -4.12
C GLU A 149 5.58 7.86 -4.33
N MET A 150 4.89 8.43 -5.33
CA MET A 150 4.84 9.88 -5.52
C MET A 150 4.10 10.55 -4.36
N ALA A 151 2.93 10.04 -3.98
CA ALA A 151 2.16 10.52 -2.82
C ALA A 151 2.95 10.37 -1.52
N LEU A 152 3.61 9.22 -1.33
CA LEU A 152 4.46 8.95 -0.18
C LEU A 152 5.63 9.93 -0.11
N SER A 153 6.34 10.14 -1.21
CA SER A 153 7.49 11.06 -1.26
C SER A 153 7.05 12.50 -0.95
N ALA A 154 5.95 12.96 -1.54
CA ALA A 154 5.40 14.29 -1.29
C ALA A 154 5.05 14.51 0.19
N THR A 155 4.37 13.54 0.80
CA THR A 155 3.88 13.66 2.18
C THR A 155 4.98 13.44 3.22
N VAL A 156 5.95 12.56 2.96
CA VAL A 156 7.14 12.40 3.82
C VAL A 156 8.00 13.66 3.78
N VAL A 157 8.26 14.25 2.60
CA VAL A 157 9.00 15.51 2.48
C VAL A 157 8.28 16.65 3.22
N LEU A 158 6.96 16.76 3.06
CA LEU A 158 6.14 17.69 3.82
C LEU A 158 6.30 17.48 5.33
N ALA A 159 6.18 16.24 5.81
CA ALA A 159 6.33 15.89 7.22
C ALA A 159 7.71 16.23 7.77
N LEU A 160 8.79 15.86 7.08
CA LEU A 160 10.16 16.19 7.48
C LEU A 160 10.40 17.70 7.51
N TRP A 161 9.90 18.45 6.53
CA TRP A 161 10.00 19.90 6.52
C TRP A 161 9.23 20.55 7.68
N ARG A 162 8.00 20.12 7.95
CA ARG A 162 7.21 20.65 9.07
C ARG A 162 7.83 20.29 10.42
N LEU A 163 8.36 19.07 10.56
CA LEU A 163 9.13 18.65 11.73
C LEU A 163 10.38 19.50 11.92
N SER A 164 11.14 19.79 10.86
CA SER A 164 12.29 20.70 10.88
C SER A 164 11.89 22.10 11.38
N CYS A 165 10.82 22.68 10.82
CA CYS A 165 10.32 24.00 11.22
C CYS A 165 9.92 24.04 12.69
N TRP A 166 9.23 23.02 13.17
CA TRP A 166 8.86 22.92 14.58
C TRP A 166 10.10 22.71 15.45
N TRP A 167 10.98 21.77 15.12
CA TRP A 167 12.16 21.40 15.92
C TRP A 167 13.20 22.52 16.06
N HIS A 168 13.27 23.45 15.11
CA HIS A 168 14.25 24.52 15.09
C HIS A 168 14.27 25.31 16.43
N PRO A 169 15.42 25.52 17.08
CA PRO A 169 15.51 26.20 18.38
C PRO A 169 15.01 27.63 18.37
N GLN A 170 15.45 28.43 17.39
CA GLN A 170 15.17 29.87 17.34
C GLN A 170 13.81 30.21 16.70
N ARG A 171 13.43 29.50 15.63
CA ARG A 171 12.24 29.78 14.81
C ARG A 171 11.06 28.85 15.10
N GLY A 172 11.31 27.77 15.83
CA GLY A 172 10.34 26.74 16.13
C GLY A 172 9.61 26.95 17.45
N GLY A 173 8.74 26.01 17.81
CA GLY A 173 8.11 25.96 19.14
C GLY A 173 6.80 26.71 19.24
N ARG A 174 6.20 27.08 18.10
CA ARG A 174 4.82 27.57 18.05
C ARG A 174 3.87 26.38 17.99
N TRP A 175 2.72 26.49 18.64
CA TRP A 175 1.67 25.47 18.59
C TRP A 175 1.20 25.16 17.18
N SER A 176 1.06 26.17 16.32
CA SER A 176 0.72 25.97 14.90
C SER A 176 1.75 25.16 14.13
N GLN A 177 3.04 25.23 14.50
CA GLN A 177 4.08 24.40 13.89
C GLN A 177 4.00 22.95 14.39
N ALA A 178 3.77 22.75 15.69
CA ALA A 178 3.61 21.43 16.28
C ALA A 178 2.39 20.70 15.68
N ILE A 179 1.23 21.37 15.63
CA ILE A 179 0.00 20.84 15.03
C ILE A 179 0.21 20.53 13.54
N ALA A 180 0.80 21.45 12.77
CA ALA A 180 1.04 21.21 11.36
C ALA A 180 2.05 20.07 11.09
N ALA A 181 3.06 19.90 11.94
CA ALA A 181 3.98 18.77 11.85
C ALA A 181 3.27 17.45 12.17
N ALA A 182 2.45 17.41 13.22
CA ALA A 182 1.65 16.26 13.57
C ALA A 182 0.65 15.88 12.47
N LEU A 183 -0.07 16.85 11.89
CA LEU A 183 -0.96 16.62 10.75
C LEU A 183 -0.19 16.10 9.52
N ALA A 184 0.97 16.66 9.20
CA ALA A 184 1.78 16.19 8.09
C ALA A 184 2.28 14.74 8.31
N CYS A 185 2.69 14.39 9.52
CA CYS A 185 3.02 13.01 9.88
C CYS A 185 1.81 12.08 9.75
N THR A 186 0.64 12.52 10.22
CA THR A 186 -0.62 11.76 10.10
C THR A 186 -0.96 11.48 8.64
N VAL A 187 -0.87 12.51 7.79
CA VAL A 187 -1.10 12.40 6.35
C VAL A 187 -0.14 11.40 5.70
N ALA A 188 1.16 11.47 6.00
CA ALA A 188 2.13 10.52 5.45
C ALA A 188 1.85 9.07 5.88
N LEU A 189 1.49 8.85 7.15
CA LEU A 189 1.13 7.53 7.68
C LEU A 189 -0.16 7.00 7.07
N LEU A 190 -1.13 7.88 6.79
CA LEU A 190 -2.39 7.51 6.13
C LEU A 190 -2.28 7.36 4.59
N VAL A 191 -1.13 7.70 3.99
CA VAL A 191 -0.82 7.39 2.58
C VAL A 191 -0.23 5.99 2.45
N LYS A 192 0.83 5.68 3.22
CA LYS A 192 1.47 4.36 3.20
C LYS A 192 2.27 4.13 4.48
N GLN A 193 2.11 2.96 5.09
CA GLN A 193 2.83 2.57 6.31
C GLN A 193 4.37 2.59 6.17
N SER A 194 4.91 2.43 4.97
CA SER A 194 6.36 2.53 4.71
C SER A 194 6.92 3.93 4.97
N ALA A 195 6.08 4.96 5.16
CA ALA A 195 6.50 6.26 5.69
C ALA A 195 7.26 6.12 7.03
N LEU A 196 6.96 5.09 7.83
CA LEU A 196 7.61 4.82 9.10
C LEU A 196 9.12 4.59 8.97
N LEU A 197 9.59 4.04 7.84
CA LEU A 197 11.03 3.83 7.60
C LEU A 197 11.83 5.13 7.69
N VAL A 198 11.22 6.25 7.28
CA VAL A 198 11.83 7.58 7.30
C VAL A 198 11.38 8.39 8.51
N LEU A 199 10.12 8.28 8.91
CA LEU A 199 9.56 9.11 9.97
C LEU A 199 9.93 8.67 11.39
N ILE A 200 10.09 7.37 11.67
CA ILE A 200 10.52 6.90 13.00
C ILE A 200 11.83 7.56 13.44
N PRO A 201 12.93 7.50 12.66
CA PRO A 201 14.18 8.13 13.08
C PRO A 201 14.07 9.66 13.19
N ALA A 202 13.31 10.31 12.31
CA ALA A 202 13.07 11.76 12.38
C ALA A 202 12.28 12.15 13.64
N LEU A 203 11.22 11.41 13.96
CA LEU A 203 10.41 11.62 15.16
C LEU A 203 11.23 11.35 16.42
N ALA A 204 12.08 10.31 16.44
CA ALA A 204 12.99 10.05 17.56
C ALA A 204 13.96 11.21 17.79
N TRP A 205 14.57 11.75 16.72
CA TRP A 205 15.45 12.92 16.80
C TRP A 205 14.73 14.16 17.35
N VAL A 206 13.51 14.42 16.86
CA VAL A 206 12.72 15.58 17.29
C VAL A 206 12.22 15.41 18.73
N ALA A 207 11.79 14.20 19.12
CA ALA A 207 11.36 13.88 20.47
C ALA A 207 12.50 14.09 21.46
N TRP A 208 13.67 13.52 21.19
CA TRP A 208 14.87 13.71 22.00
C TRP A 208 15.23 15.19 22.16
N GLY A 209 15.24 15.95 21.06
CA GLY A 209 15.49 17.39 21.09
C GLY A 209 14.41 18.19 21.83
N SER A 210 13.16 17.74 21.83
CA SER A 210 12.04 18.41 22.50
C SER A 210 12.05 18.15 24.02
N LEU A 211 12.39 16.92 24.44
CA LEU A 211 12.51 16.55 25.85
C LEU A 211 13.59 17.36 26.58
N ARG A 212 14.68 17.71 25.88
CA ARG A 212 15.81 18.51 26.40
C ARG A 212 15.53 20.02 26.51
N ARG A 213 14.53 20.56 25.78
CA ARG A 213 14.31 22.02 25.64
C ARG A 213 13.28 22.63 26.62
N GLY A 214 12.74 21.85 27.56
CA GLY A 214 11.86 22.33 28.64
C GLY A 214 10.35 22.07 28.43
N HIS A 215 9.53 22.51 29.40
CA HIS A 215 8.12 22.09 29.56
C HIS A 215 7.22 22.38 28.35
N GLY A 216 7.32 23.54 27.70
CA GLY A 216 6.45 23.90 26.57
C GLY A 216 6.60 22.95 25.36
N ARG A 217 7.83 22.50 25.07
CA ARG A 217 8.11 21.55 23.97
C ARG A 217 7.60 20.15 24.25
N ARG A 218 7.61 19.73 25.53
CA ARG A 218 7.10 18.42 25.97
C ARG A 218 5.59 18.32 25.74
N TRP A 219 4.84 19.37 26.09
CA TRP A 219 3.39 19.42 25.83
C TRP A 219 3.05 19.45 24.34
N GLN A 220 3.84 20.16 23.53
CA GLN A 220 3.69 20.13 22.08
C GLN A 220 3.95 18.74 21.49
N LEU A 221 4.98 18.04 21.97
CA LEU A 221 5.29 16.67 21.58
C LEU A 221 4.14 15.72 21.95
N LEU A 222 3.66 15.78 23.19
CA LEU A 222 2.54 14.96 23.67
C LEU A 222 1.27 15.22 22.86
N THR A 223 0.91 16.49 22.67
CA THR A 223 -0.27 16.88 21.88
C THR A 223 -0.13 16.42 20.43
N GLY A 224 1.06 16.58 19.84
CA GLY A 224 1.34 16.10 18.49
C GLY A 224 1.22 14.59 18.37
N LEU A 225 1.70 13.83 19.36
CA LEU A 225 1.55 12.38 19.41
C LEU A 225 0.08 11.98 19.52
N ILE A 226 -0.69 12.62 20.41
CA ILE A 226 -2.14 12.39 20.54
C ILE A 226 -2.84 12.67 19.22
N LEU A 227 -2.50 13.75 18.51
CA LEU A 227 -3.10 14.08 17.22
C LEU A 227 -2.78 13.01 16.14
N VAL A 228 -1.52 12.57 16.06
CA VAL A 228 -1.12 11.51 15.12
C VAL A 228 -1.86 10.21 15.42
N LEU A 229 -1.93 9.83 16.70
CA LEU A 229 -2.66 8.65 17.13
C LEU A 229 -4.15 8.79 16.82
N ALA A 230 -4.79 9.90 17.15
CA ALA A 230 -6.20 10.13 16.87
C ALA A 230 -6.53 10.03 15.37
N GLY A 231 -5.62 10.43 14.49
CA GLY A 231 -5.80 10.31 13.04
C GLY A 231 -5.56 8.89 12.49
N VAL A 232 -4.60 8.14 13.03
CA VAL A 232 -4.23 6.81 12.50
C VAL A 232 -4.99 5.67 13.17
N LEU A 233 -5.30 5.80 14.47
CA LEU A 233 -5.90 4.73 15.28
C LEU A 233 -7.23 4.22 14.74
N PRO A 234 -8.17 5.02 14.20
CA PRO A 234 -9.43 4.48 13.68
C PRO A 234 -9.22 3.47 12.54
N TRP A 235 -8.32 3.78 11.60
CA TRP A 235 -8.00 2.85 10.51
C TRP A 235 -7.18 1.66 11.02
N LEU A 236 -6.22 1.90 11.91
CA LEU A 236 -5.38 0.85 12.46
C LEU A 236 -6.18 -0.12 13.31
N HIS A 237 -7.05 0.35 14.22
CA HIS A 237 -7.94 -0.48 15.02
C HIS A 237 -8.80 -1.39 14.13
N HIS A 238 -9.33 -0.84 13.03
CA HIS A 238 -10.09 -1.65 12.07
C HIS A 238 -9.22 -2.69 11.34
N ASN A 239 -8.01 -2.34 10.91
CA ASN A 239 -7.25 -3.15 9.94
C ASN A 239 -5.94 -3.78 10.47
N TRP A 240 -5.60 -3.66 11.75
CA TRP A 240 -4.26 -3.98 12.25
C TRP A 240 -3.82 -5.43 11.96
N ILE A 241 -4.73 -6.41 12.05
CA ILE A 241 -4.43 -7.82 11.77
C ILE A 241 -3.99 -8.01 10.32
N THR A 242 -4.76 -7.45 9.38
CA THR A 242 -4.47 -7.53 7.95
C THR A 242 -3.27 -6.67 7.57
N THR A 243 -3.03 -5.56 8.27
CA THR A 243 -1.82 -4.74 8.15
C THR A 243 -0.57 -5.50 8.57
N LEU A 244 -0.58 -6.18 9.73
CA LEU A 244 0.56 -6.98 10.21
C LEU A 244 0.83 -8.17 9.29
N GLY A 245 -0.19 -8.98 8.98
CA GLY A 245 -0.05 -10.12 8.07
C GLY A 245 0.31 -9.69 6.64
N GLY A 246 -0.17 -8.53 6.20
CA GLY A 246 0.21 -7.92 4.93
C GLY A 246 1.67 -7.45 4.91
N THR A 247 2.18 -6.95 6.03
CA THR A 247 3.58 -6.53 6.18
C THR A 247 4.52 -7.72 6.25
N ASN A 248 4.16 -8.77 6.99
CA ASN A 248 4.95 -10.02 7.03
C ASN A 248 5.16 -10.60 5.64
N ARG A 249 4.07 -10.75 4.87
CA ARG A 249 4.12 -11.24 3.49
C ARG A 249 4.93 -10.33 2.58
N ALA A 250 4.73 -9.01 2.69
CA ALA A 250 5.40 -8.05 1.82
C ALA A 250 6.89 -7.91 2.13
N VAL A 251 7.31 -8.03 3.39
CA VAL A 251 8.69 -7.71 3.80
C VAL A 251 9.55 -8.96 4.01
N LEU A 252 9.02 -10.00 4.65
CA LEU A 252 9.80 -11.19 4.98
C LEU A 252 9.64 -12.29 3.93
N GLU A 253 8.41 -12.66 3.59
CA GLU A 253 8.17 -13.74 2.62
C GLU A 253 8.56 -13.35 1.19
N SER A 254 8.34 -12.08 0.78
CA SER A 254 8.77 -11.60 -0.54
C SER A 254 10.30 -11.68 -0.64
N ALA A 255 11.01 -11.16 0.36
CA ALA A 255 12.47 -11.18 0.40
C ALA A 255 13.03 -12.61 0.28
N SER A 256 12.43 -13.57 0.99
CA SER A 256 12.87 -14.97 0.90
C SER A 256 12.59 -15.61 -0.45
N ARG A 257 11.49 -15.23 -1.11
CA ARG A 257 11.09 -15.75 -2.43
C ARG A 257 11.91 -15.15 -3.57
N GLU A 258 12.26 -13.87 -3.45
CA GLU A 258 13.00 -13.11 -4.46
C GLU A 258 14.52 -13.27 -4.31
N GLY A 259 14.99 -13.78 -3.16
CA GLY A 259 16.41 -14.01 -2.90
C GLY A 259 17.14 -12.70 -2.60
N ASP A 260 16.46 -11.76 -1.95
CA ASP A 260 17.00 -10.43 -1.66
C ASP A 260 18.24 -10.48 -0.76
N PRO A 261 19.23 -9.59 -0.98
CA PRO A 261 20.42 -9.57 -0.15
C PRO A 261 20.08 -9.18 1.29
N GLY A 262 20.52 -9.99 2.24
CA GLY A 262 20.23 -9.80 3.67
C GLY A 262 20.75 -8.46 4.22
N PRO A 263 20.10 -7.91 5.26
CA PRO A 263 20.38 -6.57 5.79
C PRO A 263 21.76 -6.41 6.43
N LEU A 264 22.41 -7.51 6.82
CA LEU A 264 23.76 -7.53 7.41
C LEU A 264 24.86 -7.79 6.37
N THR A 265 24.52 -7.92 5.10
CA THR A 265 25.48 -8.21 4.02
C THR A 265 25.95 -6.93 3.32
N LEU A 266 27.19 -6.93 2.80
CA LEU A 266 27.70 -5.81 1.99
C LEU A 266 26.83 -5.56 0.74
N ALA A 267 26.31 -6.63 0.12
CA ALA A 267 25.39 -6.52 -1.01
C ALA A 267 24.11 -5.76 -0.64
N GLY A 268 23.54 -6.01 0.55
CA GLY A 268 22.36 -5.30 1.06
C GLY A 268 22.62 -3.82 1.31
N TRP A 269 23.78 -3.47 1.86
CA TRP A 269 24.18 -2.06 2.07
C TRP A 269 24.48 -1.31 0.78
N LEU A 270 25.06 -1.98 -0.22
CA LEU A 270 25.36 -1.41 -1.52
C LEU A 270 24.18 -1.44 -2.51
N TRP A 271 23.04 -2.04 -2.14
CA TRP A 271 21.86 -2.13 -3.02
C TRP A 271 21.39 -0.76 -3.51
N TYR A 272 20.99 0.11 -2.60
CA TYR A 272 20.47 1.43 -2.96
C TYR A 272 21.52 2.41 -3.53
N PRO A 273 22.77 2.48 -3.01
CA PRO A 273 23.81 3.29 -3.63
C PRO A 273 24.05 2.98 -5.11
N LYS A 274 23.94 1.70 -5.52
CA LYS A 274 24.09 1.28 -6.92
C LYS A 274 22.98 1.81 -7.82
N LEU A 275 21.79 2.10 -7.28
CA LEU A 275 20.65 2.62 -8.04
C LEU A 275 20.74 4.13 -8.29
N LEU A 276 21.49 4.87 -7.47
CA LEU A 276 21.55 6.34 -7.53
C LEU A 276 21.90 6.92 -8.91
N PRO A 277 22.87 6.38 -9.68
CA PRO A 277 23.18 6.92 -11.00
C PRO A 277 21.99 6.85 -11.96
N GLY A 278 21.18 5.79 -11.88
CA GLY A 278 19.95 5.63 -12.67
C GLY A 278 18.81 6.49 -12.14
N GLN A 279 18.60 6.51 -10.82
CA GLN A 279 17.46 7.19 -10.19
C GLN A 279 17.59 8.72 -10.18
N ILE A 280 18.80 9.24 -10.01
CA ILE A 280 19.09 10.68 -9.92
C ILE A 280 19.64 11.23 -11.25
N GLY A 281 20.31 10.38 -12.04
CA GLY A 281 21.03 10.79 -13.24
C GLY A 281 22.50 11.10 -12.92
N VAL A 282 23.40 10.55 -13.74
CA VAL A 282 24.86 10.63 -13.56
C VAL A 282 25.36 12.08 -13.46
N VAL A 283 24.87 12.98 -14.32
CA VAL A 283 25.28 14.39 -14.34
C VAL A 283 24.88 15.10 -13.05
N LEU A 284 23.62 14.97 -12.64
CA LEU A 284 23.09 15.56 -11.40
C LEU A 284 23.90 15.09 -10.19
N LEU A 285 24.13 13.78 -10.11
CA LEU A 285 24.88 13.16 -9.04
C LEU A 285 26.34 13.62 -9.02
N ALA A 286 27.06 13.56 -10.14
CA ALA A 286 28.48 13.89 -10.22
C ALA A 286 28.75 15.38 -9.94
N VAL A 287 27.98 16.29 -10.55
CA VAL A 287 28.12 17.73 -10.30
C VAL A 287 27.77 18.08 -8.86
N GLY A 288 26.72 17.46 -8.31
CA GLY A 288 26.30 17.65 -6.92
C GLY A 288 27.36 17.17 -5.94
N LEU A 289 27.88 15.95 -6.10
CA LEU A 289 28.93 15.40 -5.25
C LEU A 289 30.24 16.19 -5.38
N GLY A 290 30.65 16.55 -6.60
CA GLY A 290 31.82 17.39 -6.84
C GLY A 290 31.71 18.76 -6.18
N GLY A 291 30.51 19.35 -6.20
CA GLY A 291 30.24 20.61 -5.52
C GLY A 291 30.20 20.50 -4.00
N LEU A 292 29.73 19.37 -3.46
CA LEU A 292 29.82 19.09 -2.02
C LEU A 292 31.28 18.88 -1.57
N LEU A 293 32.10 18.22 -2.38
CA LEU A 293 33.54 18.11 -2.14
C LEU A 293 34.21 19.49 -2.17
N LEU A 294 33.89 20.32 -3.16
CA LEU A 294 34.37 21.69 -3.25
C LEU A 294 33.97 22.51 -2.01
N TRP A 295 32.72 22.38 -1.57
CA TRP A 295 32.21 23.04 -0.36
C TRP A 295 33.00 22.59 0.87
N TRP A 296 33.26 21.28 0.98
CA TRP A 296 34.06 20.69 2.05
C TRP A 296 35.53 21.09 2.02
N LEU A 297 36.10 21.40 0.86
CA LEU A 297 37.48 21.91 0.74
C LEU A 297 37.57 23.41 1.08
N GLN A 298 36.53 24.19 0.76
CA GLN A 298 36.49 25.65 0.96
C GLN A 298 35.97 26.07 2.34
N ARG A 299 36.20 25.27 3.40
CA ARG A 299 35.61 25.31 4.76
C ARG A 299 35.46 26.68 5.46
N THR A 300 35.90 27.78 4.87
CA THR A 300 36.07 29.10 5.49
C THR A 300 35.49 30.28 4.68
N ARG A 301 34.86 30.11 3.50
CA ARG A 301 34.30 31.25 2.76
C ARG A 301 32.85 31.06 2.31
N THR A 302 31.98 31.95 2.80
CA THR A 302 30.55 32.20 2.45
C THR A 302 29.48 31.32 3.12
N ASN A 303 29.24 31.52 4.41
CA ASN A 303 28.18 30.82 5.16
C ASN A 303 26.88 31.64 5.22
N GLY A 304 26.11 31.57 4.13
CA GLY A 304 24.68 31.93 4.12
C GLY A 304 23.77 30.76 4.49
N ASP A 305 24.34 29.63 4.95
CA ASP A 305 23.62 28.41 5.28
C ASP A 305 23.08 28.41 6.72
N ASP A 306 21.94 27.77 6.93
CA ASP A 306 21.38 27.52 8.25
C ASP A 306 21.91 26.18 8.80
N SER A 307 22.88 26.24 9.71
CA SER A 307 23.60 25.05 10.20
C SER A 307 22.67 24.02 10.86
N LEU A 308 21.62 24.47 11.55
CA LEU A 308 20.67 23.61 12.23
C LEU A 308 19.71 22.94 11.25
N GLY A 309 19.23 23.66 10.23
CA GLY A 309 18.44 23.13 9.13
C GLY A 309 19.19 22.06 8.35
N TRP A 310 20.46 22.30 8.01
CA TRP A 310 21.33 21.31 7.37
C TRP A 310 21.60 20.10 8.27
N ARG A 311 21.85 20.31 9.56
CA ARG A 311 22.02 19.21 10.52
C ARG A 311 20.78 18.34 10.60
N PHE A 312 19.59 18.94 10.63
CA PHE A 312 18.33 18.19 10.62
C PHE A 312 18.21 17.35 9.35
N LEU A 313 18.39 17.97 8.17
CA LEU A 313 18.33 17.27 6.88
C LEU A 313 19.29 16.07 6.85
N LEU A 314 20.57 16.28 7.17
CA LEU A 314 21.58 15.23 7.14
C LEU A 314 21.29 14.07 8.11
N VAL A 315 20.91 14.38 9.35
CA VAL A 315 20.60 13.35 10.35
C VAL A 315 19.39 12.53 9.91
N THR A 316 18.30 13.19 9.48
CA THR A 316 17.09 12.48 9.04
C THR A 316 17.29 11.69 7.75
N LEU A 317 18.06 12.22 6.80
CA LEU A 317 18.40 11.53 5.55
C LEU A 317 19.24 10.28 5.82
N LEU A 318 20.32 10.40 6.61
CA LEU A 318 21.19 9.27 6.92
C LEU A 318 20.47 8.20 7.76
N ALA A 319 19.73 8.62 8.78
CA ALA A 319 19.00 7.69 9.64
C ALA A 319 17.87 6.99 8.87
N GLY A 320 17.12 7.71 8.04
CA GLY A 320 16.14 7.12 7.14
C GLY A 320 16.78 6.14 6.14
N TRP A 321 17.93 6.50 5.57
CA TRP A 321 18.69 5.62 4.68
C TRP A 321 19.09 4.32 5.36
N ILE A 322 19.63 4.39 6.58
CA ILE A 322 20.00 3.23 7.40
C ILE A 322 18.78 2.33 7.65
N VAL A 323 17.67 2.90 8.12
CA VAL A 323 16.46 2.12 8.42
C VAL A 323 15.88 1.46 7.16
N THR A 324 15.86 2.16 6.03
CA THR A 324 15.45 1.57 4.74
C THR A 324 16.40 0.47 4.29
N SER A 325 17.72 0.64 4.45
CA SER A 325 18.72 -0.39 4.15
C SER A 325 18.62 -1.62 5.06
N LEU A 326 18.06 -1.50 6.26
CA LEU A 326 17.82 -2.63 7.17
C LEU A 326 16.55 -3.42 6.83
N SER A 327 15.68 -2.92 5.95
CA SER A 327 14.53 -3.68 5.46
C SER A 327 15.01 -4.96 4.74
N PRO A 328 14.50 -6.15 5.10
CA PRO A 328 14.83 -7.39 4.41
C PRO A 328 14.44 -7.39 2.92
N ASN A 329 13.24 -6.91 2.59
CA ASN A 329 12.81 -6.75 1.19
C ASN A 329 13.53 -5.56 0.53
N LYS A 330 14.09 -5.81 -0.66
CA LYS A 330 14.81 -4.86 -1.52
C LYS A 330 14.05 -4.53 -2.81
N ASP A 331 13.22 -3.49 -2.73
CA ASP A 331 12.57 -2.87 -3.90
C ASP A 331 13.19 -1.50 -4.18
N ASP A 332 13.37 -1.15 -5.46
CA ASP A 332 13.98 0.11 -5.91
C ASP A 332 13.17 1.35 -5.51
N ARG A 333 11.85 1.19 -5.33
CA ARG A 333 10.91 2.24 -4.94
C ARG A 333 10.97 2.60 -3.46
N TYR A 334 11.51 1.73 -2.59
CA TYR A 334 11.51 1.97 -1.14
C TYR A 334 12.32 3.21 -0.74
N ILE A 335 13.27 3.63 -1.58
CA ILE A 335 14.07 4.82 -1.32
C ILE A 335 13.47 6.12 -1.88
N ALA A 336 12.37 6.04 -2.62
CA ALA A 336 11.72 7.20 -3.23
C ALA A 336 11.51 8.39 -2.26
N PRO A 337 11.07 8.19 -1.00
CA PRO A 337 10.88 9.30 -0.06
C PRO A 337 12.17 9.99 0.38
N LEU A 338 13.33 9.36 0.16
CA LEU A 338 14.66 9.90 0.46
C LEU A 338 15.31 10.58 -0.75
N LEU A 339 14.80 10.39 -1.97
CA LEU A 339 15.36 10.99 -3.18
C LEU A 339 15.29 12.52 -3.16
N ALA A 340 14.14 13.11 -2.81
CA ALA A 340 14.02 14.57 -2.75
C ALA A 340 14.90 15.21 -1.66
N PRO A 341 14.98 14.68 -0.43
CA PRO A 341 15.96 15.14 0.56
C PRO A 341 17.42 14.98 0.11
N LEU A 342 17.75 13.89 -0.60
CA LEU A 342 19.09 13.70 -1.18
C LEU A 342 19.37 14.71 -2.30
N ILE A 343 18.40 14.99 -3.17
CA ILE A 343 18.51 16.03 -4.20
C ILE A 343 18.66 17.41 -3.57
N LEU A 344 18.00 17.71 -2.44
CA LEU A 344 18.24 18.95 -1.69
C LEU A 344 19.70 19.07 -1.22
N LEU A 345 20.29 17.97 -0.75
CA LEU A 345 21.71 17.93 -0.40
C LEU A 345 22.60 18.14 -1.64
N LEU A 346 22.34 17.43 -2.74
CA LEU A 346 23.08 17.60 -3.99
C LEU A 346 22.95 19.02 -4.54
N THR A 347 21.77 19.65 -4.41
CA THR A 347 21.52 21.03 -4.80
C THR A 347 22.49 21.99 -4.10
N ARG A 348 22.90 21.70 -2.86
CA ARG A 348 23.90 22.51 -2.16
C ARG A 348 25.27 22.43 -2.79
N GLY A 349 25.66 21.26 -3.30
CA GLY A 349 26.87 21.11 -4.09
C GLY A 349 26.78 21.87 -5.41
N TRP A 350 25.67 21.74 -6.13
CA TRP A 350 25.40 22.53 -7.34
C TRP A 350 25.51 24.04 -7.08
N TRP A 351 24.89 24.50 -5.98
CA TRP A 351 24.97 25.91 -5.57
C TRP A 351 26.41 26.35 -5.26
N GLN A 352 27.25 25.46 -4.70
CA GLN A 352 28.65 25.77 -4.42
C GLN A 352 29.43 26.11 -5.69
N TRP A 353 29.20 25.43 -6.81
CA TRP A 353 29.85 25.77 -8.08
C TRP A 353 29.53 27.19 -8.52
N GLY A 354 28.27 27.61 -8.37
CA GLY A 354 27.85 28.98 -8.65
C GLY A 354 28.53 30.01 -7.74
N LEU A 355 28.65 29.71 -6.44
CA LEU A 355 29.36 30.57 -5.48
C LEU A 355 30.85 30.65 -5.79
N TRP A 356 31.49 29.52 -6.09
CA TRP A 356 32.89 29.45 -6.43
C TRP A 356 33.21 30.26 -7.68
N TRP A 357 32.41 30.10 -8.74
CA TRP A 357 32.59 30.85 -9.98
C TRP A 357 32.52 32.37 -9.74
N ARG A 358 31.49 32.83 -9.01
CA ARG A 358 31.34 34.24 -8.62
C ARG A 358 32.53 34.74 -7.81
N SER A 359 33.07 33.91 -6.90
CA SER A 359 34.21 34.30 -6.06
C SER A 359 35.54 34.34 -6.83
N ARG A 360 35.71 33.48 -7.85
CA ARG A 360 36.96 33.35 -8.61
C ARG A 360 37.07 34.38 -9.74
N TRP A 361 35.94 34.88 -10.24
CA TRP A 361 35.85 35.83 -11.35
C TRP A 361 34.90 37.01 -11.04
N PRO A 362 35.17 37.82 -10.00
CA PRO A 362 34.26 38.86 -9.51
C PRO A 362 33.97 40.00 -10.50
N GLY A 363 34.77 40.16 -11.56
CA GLY A 363 34.57 41.13 -12.65
C GLY A 363 34.04 40.55 -13.95
N SER A 364 33.78 39.25 -14.02
CA SER A 364 33.17 38.62 -15.21
C SER A 364 31.67 38.88 -15.27
N LEU A 365 31.09 38.83 -16.48
CA LEU A 365 29.68 39.15 -16.68
C LEU A 365 28.79 38.35 -15.71
N PRO A 366 27.89 39.02 -14.93
CA PRO A 366 27.13 38.40 -13.84
C PRO A 366 26.20 37.25 -14.27
N TRP A 367 26.01 37.06 -15.59
CA TRP A 367 25.22 35.99 -16.18
C TRP A 367 25.96 34.66 -16.37
N LEU A 368 27.29 34.61 -16.28
CA LEU A 368 28.06 33.38 -16.53
C LEU A 368 27.79 32.26 -15.51
N ALA A 369 27.75 32.59 -14.21
CA ALA A 369 27.44 31.59 -13.19
C ALA A 369 26.00 31.05 -13.30
N PRO A 370 24.96 31.89 -13.48
CA PRO A 370 23.63 31.40 -13.86
C PRO A 370 23.62 30.56 -15.13
N LEU A 371 24.34 30.96 -16.19
CA LEU A 371 24.40 30.24 -17.45
C LEU A 371 25.05 28.86 -17.30
N ALA A 372 26.12 28.74 -16.52
CA ALA A 372 26.75 27.45 -16.21
C ALA A 372 25.83 26.51 -15.40
N LEU A 373 25.05 27.06 -14.46
CA LEU A 373 24.04 26.29 -13.74
C LEU A 373 22.92 25.83 -14.67
N VAL A 374 22.46 26.70 -15.58
CA VAL A 374 21.43 26.37 -16.58
C VAL A 374 21.94 25.35 -17.59
N SER A 375 23.18 25.46 -18.09
CA SER A 375 23.75 24.47 -19.01
C SER A 375 23.90 23.10 -18.33
N GLY A 376 24.31 23.07 -17.07
CA GLY A 376 24.31 21.85 -16.26
C GLY A 376 22.91 21.25 -16.09
N LEU A 377 21.87 22.08 -15.88
CA LEU A 377 20.48 21.62 -15.84
C LEU A 377 20.04 21.01 -17.16
N LEU A 378 20.37 21.64 -18.28
CA LEU A 378 20.08 21.10 -19.62
C LEU A 378 20.77 19.75 -19.83
N ALA A 379 22.00 19.59 -19.33
CA ALA A 379 22.73 18.32 -19.40
C ALA A 379 22.13 17.21 -18.53
N CYS A 380 21.21 17.51 -17.60
CA CYS A 380 20.48 16.50 -16.83
C CYS A 380 19.26 15.93 -17.59
N LEU A 381 18.72 16.66 -18.57
CA LEU A 381 17.52 16.28 -19.31
C LEU A 381 17.63 14.96 -20.10
N PRO A 382 18.75 14.63 -20.78
CA PRO A 382 18.85 13.42 -21.60
C PRO A 382 18.59 12.12 -20.84
N ALA A 383 19.01 12.03 -19.57
CA ALA A 383 18.78 10.84 -18.74
C ALA A 383 17.31 10.64 -18.39
N GLY A 384 16.60 11.71 -18.03
CA GLY A 384 15.16 11.66 -17.79
C GLY A 384 14.37 11.38 -19.07
N TRP A 385 14.78 12.01 -20.18
CA TRP A 385 14.15 11.80 -21.48
C TRP A 385 14.33 10.38 -22.00
N SER A 386 15.54 9.81 -21.90
CA SER A 386 15.80 8.44 -22.36
C SER A 386 14.99 7.41 -21.56
N ALA A 387 14.87 7.61 -20.24
CA ALA A 387 14.02 6.78 -19.38
C ALA A 387 12.53 6.86 -19.78
N GLN A 388 12.00 8.06 -20.04
CA GLN A 388 10.60 8.19 -20.48
C GLN A 388 10.39 7.64 -21.90
N ALA A 389 11.36 7.82 -22.81
CA ALA A 389 11.28 7.35 -24.18
C ALA A 389 11.38 5.83 -24.30
N SER A 390 12.17 5.15 -23.44
CA SER A 390 12.20 3.69 -23.39
C SER A 390 10.85 3.13 -22.92
N ARG A 391 10.24 3.77 -21.92
CA ARG A 391 8.92 3.40 -21.40
C ARG A 391 7.78 3.60 -22.40
N LEU A 392 7.88 4.53 -23.35
CA LEU A 392 6.88 4.62 -24.43
C LEU A 392 6.94 3.43 -25.39
N ARG A 393 8.11 2.80 -25.55
CA ARG A 393 8.31 1.68 -26.49
C ARG A 393 7.95 0.31 -25.91
N GLN A 394 8.02 0.16 -24.59
CA GLN A 394 7.95 -1.14 -23.90
C GLN A 394 6.71 -1.25 -23.01
N GLN A 395 5.51 -1.16 -23.59
CA GLN A 395 4.28 -1.23 -22.79
C GLN A 395 3.32 -2.31 -23.24
N PRO A 396 2.54 -2.86 -22.30
CA PRO A 396 1.53 -3.85 -22.61
C PRO A 396 0.42 -3.21 -23.45
N GLN A 397 0.12 -3.81 -24.61
CA GLN A 397 -0.90 -3.34 -25.56
C GLN A 397 -2.00 -4.39 -25.77
N GLY A 398 -2.08 -5.40 -24.88
CA GLY A 398 -3.03 -6.49 -25.00
C GLY A 398 -4.48 -6.06 -25.22
N PRO A 399 -5.34 -6.92 -25.77
CA PRO A 399 -6.75 -6.62 -26.09
C PRO A 399 -7.65 -6.55 -24.84
N LEU A 400 -7.14 -6.04 -23.72
CA LEU A 400 -7.77 -6.05 -22.41
C LEU A 400 -9.15 -5.39 -22.43
N GLU A 401 -9.25 -4.18 -22.97
CA GLU A 401 -10.54 -3.46 -23.03
C GLU A 401 -11.58 -4.23 -23.84
N ALA A 402 -11.17 -4.84 -24.96
CA ALA A 402 -12.07 -5.64 -25.79
C ALA A 402 -12.55 -6.90 -25.04
N ILE A 403 -11.64 -7.61 -24.36
CA ILE A 403 -11.96 -8.77 -23.52
C ILE A 403 -12.94 -8.37 -22.42
N VAL A 404 -12.63 -7.30 -21.69
CA VAL A 404 -13.42 -6.80 -20.56
C VAL A 404 -14.82 -6.41 -21.00
N ARG A 405 -14.93 -5.60 -22.06
CA ARG A 405 -16.21 -5.20 -22.64
C ARG A 405 -17.02 -6.42 -23.07
N ARG A 406 -16.39 -7.41 -23.70
CA ARG A 406 -17.07 -8.64 -24.12
C ARG A 406 -17.53 -9.50 -22.94
N ALA A 407 -16.80 -9.46 -21.83
CA ALA A 407 -17.17 -10.09 -20.58
C ALA A 407 -18.25 -9.33 -19.78
N GLY A 408 -18.74 -8.18 -20.27
CA GLY A 408 -19.77 -7.35 -19.61
C GLY A 408 -19.20 -6.29 -18.66
N GLY A 409 -17.88 -6.05 -18.70
CA GLY A 409 -17.25 -4.98 -17.94
C GLY A 409 -17.51 -3.61 -18.54
N GLY A 410 -17.48 -2.58 -17.71
CA GLY A 410 -17.78 -1.20 -18.12
C GLY A 410 -19.27 -0.88 -18.31
N ASP A 411 -20.16 -1.88 -18.21
CA ASP A 411 -21.61 -1.71 -18.30
C ASP A 411 -22.23 -1.66 -16.90
N PRO A 412 -22.81 -0.53 -16.46
CA PRO A 412 -23.47 -0.43 -15.15
C PRO A 412 -24.74 -1.30 -15.02
N GLN A 413 -25.36 -1.70 -16.14
CA GLN A 413 -26.55 -2.55 -16.14
C GLN A 413 -26.23 -4.04 -16.09
N ALA A 414 -24.97 -4.41 -16.37
CA ALA A 414 -24.54 -5.80 -16.29
C ALA A 414 -24.58 -6.30 -14.84
N ALA A 415 -25.07 -7.53 -14.66
CA ALA A 415 -25.08 -8.17 -13.36
C ALA A 415 -23.64 -8.36 -12.81
N PRO A 416 -23.44 -8.28 -11.48
CA PRO A 416 -22.16 -8.55 -10.86
C PRO A 416 -21.62 -9.90 -11.31
N SER A 417 -20.40 -9.91 -11.87
CA SER A 417 -19.80 -11.11 -12.44
C SER A 417 -18.31 -11.20 -12.15
N THR A 418 -17.83 -12.44 -12.03
CA THR A 418 -16.42 -12.74 -11.79
C THR A 418 -15.84 -13.43 -13.02
N LEU A 419 -14.77 -12.87 -13.57
CA LEU A 419 -13.97 -13.48 -14.63
C LEU A 419 -12.78 -14.21 -14.03
N ILE A 420 -12.70 -15.52 -14.26
CA ILE A 420 -11.52 -16.30 -13.88
C ILE A 420 -10.43 -16.08 -14.90
N VAL A 421 -9.37 -15.40 -14.48
CA VAL A 421 -8.21 -15.03 -15.29
C VAL A 421 -7.10 -16.04 -15.02
N VAL A 422 -6.91 -16.98 -15.95
CA VAL A 422 -5.83 -17.97 -15.88
C VAL A 422 -4.45 -17.38 -16.23
N PRO A 423 -4.29 -16.55 -17.28
CA PRO A 423 -3.00 -15.93 -17.56
C PRO A 423 -2.65 -14.84 -16.53
N SER A 424 -1.35 -14.62 -16.30
CA SER A 424 -0.88 -13.50 -15.49
C SER A 424 0.35 -12.88 -16.15
N THR A 425 0.09 -11.96 -17.08
CA THR A 425 1.12 -11.19 -17.79
C THR A 425 0.94 -9.69 -17.50
N PRO A 426 1.94 -8.84 -17.83
CA PRO A 426 1.76 -7.39 -17.78
C PRO A 426 0.54 -6.91 -18.58
N ASP A 427 0.29 -7.51 -19.75
CA ASP A 427 -0.84 -7.20 -20.63
C ASP A 427 -2.20 -7.56 -20.03
N LEU A 428 -2.26 -8.66 -19.28
CA LEU A 428 -3.52 -9.26 -18.86
C LEU A 428 -3.32 -10.02 -17.54
N ASN A 429 -3.96 -9.51 -16.49
CA ASN A 429 -3.97 -10.10 -15.16
C ASN A 429 -5.28 -9.75 -14.44
N GLN A 430 -5.50 -10.35 -13.28
CA GLN A 430 -6.72 -10.14 -12.48
C GLN A 430 -6.94 -8.68 -12.06
N HIS A 431 -5.87 -7.91 -11.83
CA HIS A 431 -5.98 -6.54 -11.32
C HIS A 431 -6.43 -5.60 -12.44
N ASN A 432 -5.83 -5.71 -13.63
CA ASN A 432 -6.21 -4.87 -14.77
C ASN A 432 -7.60 -5.24 -15.31
N VAL A 433 -7.98 -6.53 -15.34
CA VAL A 433 -9.36 -6.96 -15.62
C VAL A 433 -10.35 -6.36 -14.62
N SER A 434 -10.04 -6.38 -13.31
CA SER A 434 -10.93 -5.79 -12.30
C SER A 434 -11.08 -4.29 -12.47
N TYR A 435 -9.99 -3.58 -12.76
CA TYR A 435 -10.03 -2.13 -12.90
C TYR A 435 -10.87 -1.73 -14.11
N TYR A 436 -10.55 -2.23 -15.30
CA TYR A 436 -11.32 -1.93 -16.50
C TYR A 436 -12.75 -2.46 -16.43
N GLY A 437 -12.97 -3.62 -15.79
CA GLY A 437 -14.29 -4.21 -15.62
C GLY A 437 -15.22 -3.38 -14.72
N ARG A 438 -14.64 -2.61 -13.81
CA ARG A 438 -15.34 -1.73 -12.88
C ARG A 438 -15.50 -0.31 -13.36
N ARG A 439 -14.79 0.15 -14.39
CA ARG A 439 -14.95 1.52 -14.90
C ARG A 439 -16.40 1.82 -15.30
N HIS A 440 -16.76 3.10 -15.34
CA HIS A 440 -18.10 3.56 -15.73
C HIS A 440 -19.28 2.96 -14.94
N GLY A 441 -19.06 2.49 -13.71
CA GLY A 441 -20.12 1.86 -12.92
C GLY A 441 -20.25 0.34 -13.12
N GLY A 442 -19.40 -0.26 -13.95
CA GLY A 442 -19.38 -1.70 -14.19
C GLY A 442 -19.09 -2.53 -12.93
N GLN A 443 -19.48 -3.80 -13.00
CA GLN A 443 -19.41 -4.75 -11.87
C GLN A 443 -18.67 -6.05 -12.23
N LEU A 444 -17.81 -6.04 -13.25
CA LEU A 444 -16.95 -7.17 -13.58
C LEU A 444 -15.68 -7.16 -12.72
N VAL A 445 -15.37 -8.28 -12.07
CA VAL A 445 -14.14 -8.44 -11.28
C VAL A 445 -13.29 -9.59 -11.82
N GLY A 446 -11.99 -9.37 -11.93
CA GLY A 446 -11.02 -10.40 -12.31
C GLY A 446 -10.48 -11.14 -11.08
N ARG A 447 -10.38 -12.46 -11.17
CA ARG A 447 -9.78 -13.31 -10.11
C ARG A 447 -8.86 -14.35 -10.73
N GLN A 448 -7.71 -14.60 -10.10
CA GLN A 448 -6.70 -15.51 -10.63
C GLN A 448 -6.86 -16.94 -10.09
N LEU A 449 -7.13 -17.91 -10.97
CA LEU A 449 -7.12 -19.34 -10.65
C LEU A 449 -6.39 -20.13 -11.76
N GLY A 450 -5.98 -21.36 -11.46
CA GLY A 450 -5.17 -22.19 -12.36
C GLY A 450 -3.69 -22.24 -11.99
N GLY A 451 -3.32 -21.57 -10.89
CA GLY A 451 -1.97 -21.59 -10.32
C GLY A 451 -1.65 -22.89 -9.57
N ARG A 452 -2.67 -23.69 -9.22
CA ARG A 452 -2.57 -24.98 -8.52
C ARG A 452 -3.46 -26.03 -9.19
N ARG A 453 -3.12 -27.32 -9.02
CA ARG A 453 -3.93 -28.45 -9.52
C ARG A 453 -5.31 -28.50 -8.86
N SER A 454 -5.40 -28.10 -7.59
CA SER A 454 -6.66 -28.05 -6.82
C SER A 454 -7.67 -27.03 -7.34
N ASP A 455 -7.26 -26.10 -8.21
CA ASP A 455 -8.16 -25.07 -8.75
C ASP A 455 -9.05 -25.62 -9.89
N LEU A 456 -8.69 -26.77 -10.47
CA LEU A 456 -9.31 -27.28 -11.68
C LEU A 456 -10.79 -27.61 -11.50
N GLN A 457 -11.10 -28.49 -10.56
CA GLN A 457 -12.48 -28.95 -10.34
C GLN A 457 -13.41 -27.80 -9.91
N PRO A 458 -13.02 -26.92 -8.96
CA PRO A 458 -13.86 -25.78 -8.59
C PRO A 458 -14.20 -24.83 -9.75
N VAL A 459 -13.27 -24.60 -10.67
CA VAL A 459 -13.52 -23.77 -11.86
C VAL A 459 -14.52 -24.46 -12.78
N LEU A 460 -14.36 -25.77 -13.04
CA LEU A 460 -15.31 -26.53 -13.86
C LEU A 460 -16.70 -26.62 -13.24
N ASP A 461 -16.80 -26.64 -11.92
CA ASP A 461 -18.08 -26.78 -11.23
C ASP A 461 -18.87 -25.47 -11.17
N ARG A 462 -18.17 -24.33 -11.01
CA ARG A 462 -18.82 -23.08 -10.58
C ARG A 462 -18.48 -21.82 -11.36
N ALA A 463 -17.34 -21.76 -12.05
CA ALA A 463 -16.99 -20.54 -12.80
C ALA A 463 -18.01 -20.30 -13.93
N SER A 464 -18.45 -19.05 -14.08
CA SER A 464 -19.36 -18.64 -15.16
C SER A 464 -18.60 -18.14 -16.39
N LEU A 465 -17.48 -17.44 -16.17
CA LEU A 465 -16.60 -16.91 -17.20
C LEU A 465 -15.16 -17.31 -16.92
N VAL A 466 -14.46 -17.76 -17.96
CA VAL A 466 -13.04 -18.14 -17.88
C VAL A 466 -12.27 -17.52 -19.04
N LEU A 467 -11.13 -16.91 -18.75
CA LEU A 467 -10.22 -16.36 -19.71
C LEU A 467 -8.96 -17.22 -19.78
N LEU A 468 -8.70 -17.76 -20.96
CA LEU A 468 -7.58 -18.65 -21.25
C LEU A 468 -6.60 -18.00 -22.23
N ALA A 469 -5.36 -18.46 -22.22
CA ALA A 469 -4.36 -18.09 -23.20
C ALA A 469 -3.98 -19.31 -24.07
N GLU A 470 -3.83 -19.12 -25.37
CA GLU A 470 -3.48 -20.17 -26.33
C GLU A 470 -2.05 -20.01 -26.83
N GLY A 471 -1.35 -21.12 -27.03
CA GLY A 471 0.05 -21.15 -27.46
C GLY A 471 1.03 -21.14 -26.30
N ASP A 472 2.30 -20.79 -26.58
CA ASP A 472 3.28 -20.57 -25.52
C ASP A 472 2.81 -19.41 -24.63
N GLN A 473 2.74 -19.65 -23.33
CA GLN A 473 2.32 -18.68 -22.33
C GLN A 473 3.51 -18.21 -21.48
N GLY A 474 4.74 -18.59 -21.85
CA GLY A 474 5.96 -18.33 -21.06
C GLY A 474 6.12 -19.37 -19.94
N SER A 475 6.42 -18.91 -18.72
CA SER A 475 6.62 -19.75 -17.53
C SER A 475 5.32 -20.34 -16.96
N VAL A 476 4.46 -20.88 -17.81
CA VAL A 476 3.16 -21.38 -17.39
C VAL A 476 3.28 -22.72 -16.70
N ARG A 477 2.92 -22.68 -15.42
CA ARG A 477 2.79 -23.84 -14.55
C ARG A 477 1.92 -24.90 -15.23
N GLU A 478 2.34 -26.14 -15.12
CA GLU A 478 1.63 -27.31 -15.66
C GLU A 478 0.12 -27.31 -15.31
N SER A 479 -0.25 -26.79 -14.14
CA SER A 479 -1.64 -26.65 -13.69
C SER A 479 -2.50 -25.77 -14.60
N ALA A 480 -1.96 -24.66 -15.10
CA ALA A 480 -2.72 -23.73 -15.94
C ALA A 480 -2.97 -24.32 -17.34
N ARG A 481 -2.01 -25.09 -17.87
CA ARG A 481 -2.20 -25.87 -19.11
C ARG A 481 -3.28 -26.94 -18.94
N ARG A 482 -3.29 -27.64 -17.80
CA ARG A 482 -4.33 -28.64 -17.50
C ARG A 482 -5.71 -28.00 -17.38
N LEU A 483 -5.83 -26.85 -16.72
CA LEU A 483 -7.09 -26.11 -16.62
C LEU A 483 -7.59 -25.65 -18.00
N ASP A 484 -6.69 -25.11 -18.84
CA ASP A 484 -7.04 -24.73 -20.22
C ASP A 484 -7.62 -25.92 -21.00
N GLN A 485 -6.94 -27.07 -20.99
CA GLN A 485 -7.41 -28.28 -21.65
C GLN A 485 -8.74 -28.78 -21.10
N ALA A 486 -8.92 -28.73 -19.78
CA ALA A 486 -10.14 -29.18 -19.12
C ALA A 486 -11.34 -28.30 -19.50
N VAL A 487 -11.19 -26.98 -19.49
CA VAL A 487 -12.27 -26.06 -19.91
C VAL A 487 -12.69 -26.34 -21.35
N ARG A 488 -11.71 -26.52 -22.26
CA ARG A 488 -11.98 -26.81 -23.68
C ARG A 488 -12.68 -28.15 -23.93
N ARG A 489 -12.31 -29.20 -23.18
CA ARG A 489 -12.79 -30.57 -23.39
C ARG A 489 -14.05 -30.92 -22.58
N SER A 490 -14.34 -30.18 -21.51
CA SER A 490 -15.43 -30.51 -20.59
C SER A 490 -16.84 -30.46 -21.19
N GLY A 491 -17.03 -29.73 -22.30
CA GLY A 491 -18.36 -29.44 -22.86
C GLY A 491 -19.23 -28.49 -22.02
N LEU A 492 -18.74 -28.06 -20.84
CA LEU A 492 -19.47 -27.17 -19.92
C LEU A 492 -19.43 -25.70 -20.36
N PHE A 493 -18.42 -25.34 -21.15
CA PHE A 493 -18.18 -23.98 -21.63
C PHE A 493 -18.32 -23.91 -23.15
N GLU A 494 -18.71 -22.74 -23.62
CA GLU A 494 -18.65 -22.35 -25.02
C GLU A 494 -17.71 -21.16 -25.18
N ARG A 495 -16.97 -21.16 -26.30
CA ARG A 495 -16.06 -20.06 -26.62
C ARG A 495 -16.88 -18.87 -27.09
N VAL A 496 -16.79 -17.76 -26.36
CA VAL A 496 -17.45 -16.50 -26.67
C VAL A 496 -16.72 -15.80 -27.80
N GLU A 497 -15.40 -15.63 -27.66
CA GLU A 497 -14.58 -14.88 -28.60
C GLU A 497 -13.08 -15.20 -28.41
N ARG A 498 -12.30 -14.94 -29.47
CA ARG A 498 -10.84 -15.10 -29.49
C ARG A 498 -10.20 -13.75 -29.81
N PHE A 499 -9.16 -13.39 -29.07
CA PHE A 499 -8.48 -12.10 -29.18
C PHE A 499 -6.99 -12.32 -29.48
N PRO A 500 -6.39 -11.58 -30.43
CA PRO A 500 -4.98 -11.73 -30.76
C PRO A 500 -4.07 -11.25 -29.61
N ARG A 501 -2.92 -11.91 -29.40
CA ARG A 501 -1.89 -11.46 -28.45
C ARG A 501 -0.77 -10.68 -29.16
N PRO A 502 -0.20 -9.64 -28.53
CA PRO A 502 0.93 -8.90 -29.10
C PRO A 502 2.16 -9.78 -29.40
N GLN A 503 2.47 -10.74 -28.53
CA GLN A 503 3.65 -11.62 -28.63
C GLN A 503 3.36 -12.95 -29.36
N GLY A 504 2.28 -13.02 -30.14
CA GLY A 504 1.84 -14.23 -30.85
C GLY A 504 0.92 -15.13 -30.01
N GLY A 505 0.10 -15.95 -30.67
CA GLY A 505 -1.00 -16.70 -30.05
C GLY A 505 -2.24 -15.84 -29.78
N SER A 506 -3.12 -16.27 -28.88
CA SER A 506 -4.40 -15.59 -28.64
C SER A 506 -4.92 -15.78 -27.22
N TYR A 507 -5.71 -14.83 -26.72
CA TYR A 507 -6.60 -15.07 -25.58
C TYR A 507 -7.94 -15.60 -26.07
N SER A 508 -8.61 -16.41 -25.26
CA SER A 508 -9.95 -16.92 -25.56
C SER A 508 -10.85 -16.77 -24.34
N LEU A 509 -11.99 -16.12 -24.53
CA LEU A 509 -13.00 -15.93 -23.50
C LEU A 509 -14.05 -17.05 -23.62
N TRP A 510 -14.35 -17.68 -22.50
CA TRP A 510 -15.26 -18.81 -22.40
C TRP A 510 -16.38 -18.49 -21.42
N ARG A 511 -17.59 -18.90 -21.76
CA ARG A 511 -18.79 -18.75 -20.94
C ARG A 511 -19.41 -20.11 -20.68
N ARG A 512 -19.87 -20.34 -19.46
CA ARG A 512 -20.61 -21.55 -19.11
C ARG A 512 -21.90 -21.62 -19.93
N ARG A 513 -22.18 -22.79 -20.51
CA ARG A 513 -23.39 -23.01 -21.30
C ARG A 513 -24.64 -22.89 -20.42
N PRO A 514 -25.75 -22.29 -20.90
CA PRO A 514 -26.98 -22.19 -20.13
C PRO A 514 -27.55 -23.54 -19.65
N GLN A 515 -27.31 -24.61 -20.42
CA GLN A 515 -27.76 -25.97 -20.06
C GLN A 515 -26.92 -26.60 -18.95
N SER A 516 -25.67 -26.18 -18.80
CA SER A 516 -24.72 -26.71 -17.81
C SER A 516 -24.79 -25.88 -16.53
N ARG A 517 -25.87 -26.05 -15.74
CA ARG A 517 -26.05 -25.30 -14.48
C ARG A 517 -24.84 -25.49 -13.54
N PRO A 518 -24.35 -24.42 -12.89
CA PRO A 518 -23.30 -24.56 -11.90
C PRO A 518 -23.80 -25.42 -10.73
N LEU A 519 -22.88 -26.14 -10.08
CA LEU A 519 -23.20 -26.85 -8.84
C LEU A 519 -23.73 -25.89 -7.77
N PRO A 520 -24.49 -26.39 -6.78
CA PRO A 520 -25.04 -25.56 -5.73
C PRO A 520 -23.99 -24.65 -5.06
N GLY A 521 -24.44 -23.46 -4.71
CA GLY A 521 -23.57 -22.37 -4.28
C GLY A 521 -22.88 -22.65 -2.94
N PHE A 522 -21.87 -21.84 -2.64
CA PHE A 522 -21.15 -21.91 -1.37
C PHE A 522 -22.07 -21.69 -0.16
N GLU A 523 -23.17 -20.96 -0.35
CA GLU A 523 -24.20 -20.72 0.67
C GLU A 523 -24.79 -21.99 1.28
N GLU A 524 -24.95 -23.07 0.52
CA GLU A 524 -25.53 -24.33 1.04
C GLU A 524 -24.52 -25.12 1.88
N ARG A 525 -23.24 -25.04 1.52
CA ARG A 525 -22.15 -25.71 2.27
C ARG A 525 -21.67 -24.89 3.46
N PHE A 526 -21.93 -23.58 3.44
CA PHE A 526 -21.42 -22.66 4.46
C PHE A 526 -21.84 -23.03 5.88
N PRO A 527 -23.11 -23.37 6.20
CA PRO A 527 -23.50 -23.70 7.56
C PRO A 527 -22.77 -24.93 8.13
N THR A 528 -22.54 -25.94 7.28
CA THR A 528 -21.77 -27.14 7.66
C THR A 528 -20.29 -26.82 7.87
N LEU A 529 -19.69 -26.03 6.98
CA LEU A 529 -18.30 -25.57 7.14
C LEU A 529 -18.12 -24.71 8.39
N ALA A 530 -19.09 -23.82 8.68
CA ALA A 530 -19.09 -22.98 9.87
C ALA A 530 -19.19 -23.81 11.16
N ALA A 531 -20.02 -24.85 11.16
CA ALA A 531 -20.12 -25.79 12.28
C ALA A 531 -18.80 -26.55 12.53
N GLY A 532 -17.93 -26.68 11.51
CA GLY A 532 -16.58 -27.22 11.65
C GLY A 532 -15.70 -26.46 12.65
N LEU A 533 -15.98 -25.18 12.92
CA LEU A 533 -15.33 -24.43 14.00
C LEU A 533 -15.48 -25.11 15.38
N ALA A 534 -16.55 -25.88 15.59
CA ALA A 534 -16.73 -26.65 16.81
C ALA A 534 -15.65 -27.71 17.05
N GLN A 535 -14.80 -28.01 16.05
CA GLN A 535 -13.68 -28.95 16.13
C GLN A 535 -12.34 -28.26 16.46
N GLY A 536 -12.34 -26.93 16.64
CA GLY A 536 -11.11 -26.19 16.95
C GLY A 536 -10.18 -26.03 15.75
N PRO A 537 -8.84 -26.02 15.96
CA PRO A 537 -7.86 -25.83 14.89
C PRO A 537 -8.01 -26.82 13.73
N ALA A 538 -8.32 -28.08 14.02
CA ALA A 538 -8.54 -29.11 12.99
C ALA A 538 -9.66 -28.76 11.98
N GLY A 539 -10.65 -27.95 12.39
CA GLY A 539 -11.72 -27.48 11.52
C GLY A 539 -11.39 -26.23 10.69
N LEU A 540 -10.26 -25.55 10.94
CA LEU A 540 -9.95 -24.25 10.34
C LEU A 540 -9.45 -24.35 8.90
N ASP A 541 -8.57 -25.29 8.59
CA ASP A 541 -8.03 -25.41 7.23
C ASP A 541 -9.07 -25.74 6.16
N PRO A 542 -9.90 -26.79 6.29
CA PRO A 542 -10.90 -27.07 5.27
C PRO A 542 -11.89 -25.90 5.12
N LEU A 543 -12.19 -25.20 6.22
CA LEU A 543 -13.02 -24.02 6.21
C LEU A 543 -12.38 -22.86 5.44
N PHE A 544 -11.17 -22.42 5.83
CA PHE A 544 -10.54 -21.26 5.20
C PHE A 544 -10.05 -21.55 3.79
N GLN A 545 -9.70 -22.79 3.46
CA GLN A 545 -9.43 -23.20 2.08
C GLN A 545 -10.69 -23.05 1.22
N ALA A 546 -11.85 -23.48 1.71
CA ALA A 546 -13.12 -23.35 0.99
C ALA A 546 -13.54 -21.88 0.84
N VAL A 547 -13.38 -21.07 1.89
CA VAL A 547 -13.65 -19.61 1.86
C VAL A 547 -12.72 -18.89 0.89
N ALA A 548 -11.41 -19.20 0.93
CA ALA A 548 -10.43 -18.56 0.06
C ALA A 548 -10.72 -18.86 -1.42
N LEU A 549 -11.02 -20.12 -1.74
CA LEU A 549 -11.44 -20.53 -3.07
C LEU A 549 -12.74 -19.84 -3.49
N GLU A 550 -13.71 -19.73 -2.59
CA GLU A 550 -14.96 -19.03 -2.89
C GLU A 550 -14.72 -17.56 -3.22
N HIS A 551 -13.87 -16.86 -2.49
CA HIS A 551 -13.59 -15.44 -2.77
C HIS A 551 -12.87 -15.21 -4.11
N MET A 552 -12.32 -16.28 -4.69
CA MET A 552 -11.79 -16.29 -6.05
C MET A 552 -12.84 -16.62 -7.11
N LEU A 553 -13.82 -17.48 -6.80
CA LEU A 553 -14.92 -17.82 -7.72
C LEU A 553 -16.01 -16.74 -7.75
N ASP A 554 -16.29 -16.13 -6.59
CA ASP A 554 -17.22 -15.04 -6.38
C ASP A 554 -16.48 -13.86 -5.74
N GLY A 555 -15.92 -13.01 -6.59
CA GLY A 555 -15.18 -11.82 -6.15
C GLY A 555 -16.05 -10.75 -5.49
N HIS A 556 -17.38 -10.85 -5.59
CA HIS A 556 -18.37 -9.97 -4.96
C HIS A 556 -18.87 -10.50 -3.61
N ARG A 557 -18.63 -11.79 -3.31
CA ARG A 557 -19.01 -12.45 -2.06
C ARG A 557 -20.53 -12.40 -1.81
N LEU A 558 -21.32 -12.58 -2.85
CA LEU A 558 -22.79 -12.54 -2.85
C LEU A 558 -23.42 -13.58 -1.92
N TYR A 559 -22.70 -14.68 -1.63
CA TYR A 559 -23.16 -15.69 -0.67
C TYR A 559 -23.42 -15.10 0.72
N ARG A 560 -22.70 -14.05 1.14
CA ARG A 560 -22.76 -13.52 2.52
C ARG A 560 -24.16 -13.06 2.90
N ASP A 561 -24.84 -12.36 2.02
CA ASP A 561 -26.20 -11.84 2.27
C ASP A 561 -27.25 -12.96 2.26
N ARG A 562 -27.04 -14.00 1.45
CA ARG A 562 -27.91 -15.17 1.41
C ARG A 562 -27.81 -15.97 2.71
N VAL A 563 -26.58 -16.31 3.10
CA VAL A 563 -26.31 -17.05 4.35
C VAL A 563 -26.77 -16.26 5.56
N ARG A 564 -26.52 -14.93 5.62
CA ARG A 564 -26.98 -14.11 6.75
C ARG A 564 -28.50 -14.17 6.91
N ARG A 565 -29.25 -13.98 5.81
CA ARG A 565 -30.72 -14.05 5.84
C ARG A 565 -31.23 -15.44 6.24
N GLN A 566 -30.61 -16.51 5.73
CA GLN A 566 -30.96 -17.88 6.10
C GLN A 566 -30.74 -18.13 7.60
N ALA A 567 -29.56 -17.82 8.12
CA ALA A 567 -29.23 -17.99 9.53
C ALA A 567 -30.11 -17.13 10.46
N GLU A 568 -30.44 -15.90 10.06
CA GLU A 568 -31.36 -15.05 10.82
C GLU A 568 -32.81 -15.59 10.82
N GLN A 569 -33.28 -16.15 9.70
CA GLN A 569 -34.59 -16.79 9.62
C GLN A 569 -34.65 -18.07 10.46
N GLU A 570 -33.61 -18.89 10.42
CA GLU A 570 -33.47 -20.07 11.28
C GLU A 570 -33.50 -19.68 12.75
N ARG A 571 -32.74 -18.66 13.15
CA ARG A 571 -32.72 -18.14 14.52
C ARG A 571 -34.09 -17.61 14.99
N ARG A 572 -34.89 -17.04 14.09
CA ARG A 572 -36.27 -16.61 14.40
C ARG A 572 -37.20 -17.78 14.65
N ARG A 573 -36.97 -18.92 13.98
CA ARG A 573 -37.76 -20.15 14.16
C ARG A 573 -37.31 -20.90 15.40
N ASP A 574 -36.01 -21.03 15.59
CA ASP A 574 -35.40 -21.68 16.74
C ASP A 574 -34.24 -20.81 17.28
N PRO A 575 -34.49 -20.02 18.35
CA PRO A 575 -33.44 -19.23 19.00
C PRO A 575 -32.31 -20.06 19.62
N GLN A 576 -32.48 -21.38 19.77
CA GLN A 576 -31.46 -22.29 20.29
C GLN A 576 -30.62 -22.95 19.19
N ALA A 577 -30.92 -22.70 17.91
CA ALA A 577 -30.23 -23.32 16.78
C ALA A 577 -28.72 -22.96 16.73
N VAL A 578 -27.88 -23.89 17.17
CA VAL A 578 -26.41 -23.74 17.25
C VAL A 578 -25.77 -23.43 15.90
N GLN A 579 -26.26 -24.04 14.82
CA GLN A 579 -25.72 -23.87 13.46
C GLN A 579 -25.86 -22.42 12.95
N SER A 580 -26.97 -21.75 13.29
CA SER A 580 -27.19 -20.35 12.91
C SER A 580 -26.15 -19.43 13.55
N HIS A 581 -25.82 -19.66 14.82
CA HIS A 581 -24.81 -18.89 15.55
C HIS A 581 -23.40 -19.12 14.99
N TRP A 582 -23.00 -20.35 14.65
CA TRP A 582 -21.72 -20.60 13.97
C TRP A 582 -21.63 -19.87 12.64
N SER A 583 -22.71 -19.90 11.86
CA SER A 583 -22.78 -19.22 10.55
C SER A 583 -22.65 -17.71 10.69
N LEU A 584 -23.38 -17.10 11.63
CA LEU A 584 -23.32 -15.66 11.90
C LEU A 584 -21.96 -15.25 12.47
N ALA A 585 -21.38 -16.03 13.39
CA ALA A 585 -20.05 -15.79 13.94
C ALA A 585 -18.98 -15.79 12.84
N LEU A 586 -19.00 -16.77 11.95
CA LEU A 586 -18.06 -16.84 10.84
C LEU A 586 -18.27 -15.70 9.83
N LEU A 587 -19.52 -15.35 9.50
CA LEU A 587 -19.80 -14.20 8.62
C LEU A 587 -19.31 -12.87 9.20
N ALA A 588 -19.42 -12.71 10.52
CA ALA A 588 -18.90 -11.55 11.24
C ALA A 588 -17.37 -11.54 11.23
N LEU A 589 -16.72 -12.68 11.44
CA LEU A 589 -15.26 -12.82 11.35
C LEU A 589 -14.74 -12.49 9.95
N LEU A 590 -15.33 -13.06 8.91
CA LEU A 590 -14.98 -12.77 7.50
C LEU A 590 -15.31 -11.32 7.10
N GLY A 591 -16.24 -10.69 7.83
CA GLY A 591 -16.62 -9.30 7.66
C GLY A 591 -15.80 -8.30 8.47
N ASN A 592 -14.82 -8.76 9.24
CA ASN A 592 -14.09 -7.93 10.19
C ASN A 592 -15.04 -7.15 11.12
N ARG A 593 -15.97 -7.88 11.75
CA ARG A 593 -16.95 -7.36 12.72
C ARG A 593 -16.75 -8.06 14.06
N PRO A 594 -15.69 -7.73 14.81
CA PRO A 594 -15.35 -8.47 16.02
C PRO A 594 -16.45 -8.39 17.09
N GLY A 595 -17.11 -7.24 17.26
CA GLY A 595 -18.23 -7.13 18.19
C GLY A 595 -19.46 -7.98 17.83
N GLU A 596 -19.74 -8.22 16.53
CA GLU A 596 -20.77 -9.18 16.12
C GLU A 596 -20.34 -10.62 16.41
N ALA A 597 -19.10 -10.98 16.03
CA ALA A 597 -18.56 -12.32 16.24
C ALA A 597 -18.48 -12.67 17.75
N GLU A 598 -18.10 -11.71 18.61
CA GLU A 598 -18.07 -11.89 20.06
C GLU A 598 -19.43 -12.27 20.65
N ARG A 599 -20.50 -11.60 20.21
CA ARG A 599 -21.87 -11.91 20.66
C ARG A 599 -22.30 -13.30 20.25
N GLU A 600 -22.00 -13.69 19.01
CA GLU A 600 -22.36 -15.01 18.50
C GLU A 600 -21.54 -16.12 19.20
N PHE A 601 -20.24 -15.91 19.44
CA PHE A 601 -19.43 -16.86 20.22
C PHE A 601 -19.84 -16.93 21.70
N ALA A 602 -20.26 -15.81 22.31
CA ALA A 602 -20.82 -15.83 23.66
C ALA A 602 -22.13 -16.64 23.72
N ALA A 603 -22.99 -16.50 22.72
CA ALA A 603 -24.23 -17.29 22.61
C ALA A 603 -23.93 -18.80 22.45
N LEU A 604 -22.91 -19.15 21.67
CA LEU A 604 -22.42 -20.52 21.50
C LEU A 604 -21.82 -21.09 22.80
N GLN A 605 -21.06 -20.29 23.55
CA GLN A 605 -20.44 -20.70 24.81
C GLN A 605 -21.50 -21.12 25.85
N VAL A 606 -22.65 -20.46 25.88
CA VAL A 606 -23.78 -20.83 26.76
C VAL A 606 -24.46 -22.12 26.28
N ARG A 607 -24.62 -22.29 24.97
CA ARG A 607 -25.34 -23.44 24.37
C ARG A 607 -24.50 -24.70 24.30
N LEU A 608 -23.18 -24.57 24.24
CA LEU A 608 -22.22 -25.67 24.14
C LEU A 608 -21.27 -25.65 25.35
N PRO A 609 -21.77 -25.84 26.59
CA PRO A 609 -20.95 -25.70 27.80
C PRO A 609 -19.82 -26.71 27.92
N GLY A 610 -19.87 -27.81 27.15
CA GLY A 610 -18.79 -28.81 27.07
C GLY A 610 -17.75 -28.52 25.98
N ASN A 611 -17.96 -27.52 25.13
CA ASN A 611 -17.07 -27.20 24.03
C ASN A 611 -16.16 -25.99 24.39
N PRO A 612 -14.82 -26.14 24.41
CA PRO A 612 -13.90 -25.05 24.74
C PRO A 612 -13.75 -24.00 23.62
N TRP A 613 -14.07 -24.36 22.38
CA TRP A 613 -13.74 -23.55 21.20
C TRP A 613 -14.53 -22.24 21.06
N PRO A 614 -15.84 -22.17 21.38
CA PRO A 614 -16.54 -20.89 21.46
C PRO A 614 -15.82 -19.86 22.34
N ALA A 615 -15.32 -20.28 23.51
CA ALA A 615 -14.60 -19.38 24.41
C ALA A 615 -13.20 -19.01 23.87
N ALA A 616 -12.50 -19.97 23.23
CA ALA A 616 -11.22 -19.70 22.57
C ALA A 616 -11.37 -18.67 21.44
N TYR A 617 -12.32 -18.87 20.51
CA TYR A 617 -12.57 -17.93 19.41
C TYR A 617 -13.07 -16.58 19.92
N ARG A 618 -13.95 -16.57 20.93
CA ARG A 618 -14.38 -15.32 21.59
C ARG A 618 -13.19 -14.55 22.13
N SER A 619 -12.22 -15.22 22.76
CA SER A 619 -11.00 -14.60 23.27
C SER A 619 -10.13 -14.04 22.14
N VAL A 620 -9.97 -14.77 21.04
CA VAL A 620 -9.26 -14.29 19.83
C VAL A 620 -9.91 -13.04 19.25
N VAL A 621 -11.24 -13.03 19.12
CA VAL A 621 -11.97 -11.88 18.58
C VAL A 621 -11.93 -10.69 19.54
N LEU A 622 -11.95 -10.90 20.85
CA LEU A 622 -11.77 -9.84 21.83
C LEU A 622 -10.35 -9.25 21.78
N LEU A 623 -9.32 -10.06 21.54
CA LEU A 623 -7.96 -9.56 21.27
C LEU A 623 -7.92 -8.75 19.97
N ALA A 624 -8.60 -9.23 18.92
CA ALA A 624 -8.75 -8.50 17.66
C ALA A 624 -9.40 -7.11 17.84
N ASP A 625 -10.37 -7.00 18.75
CA ASP A 625 -11.09 -5.76 19.07
C ASP A 625 -10.37 -4.83 20.07
N TRP A 626 -9.16 -5.16 20.49
CA TRP A 626 -8.40 -4.45 21.53
C TRP A 626 -9.08 -4.48 22.92
N ALA A 627 -9.72 -5.59 23.27
CA ALA A 627 -10.29 -5.85 24.60
C ALA A 627 -9.53 -6.97 25.34
N PRO A 628 -8.22 -6.81 25.61
CA PRO A 628 -7.37 -7.89 26.14
C PRO A 628 -7.77 -8.38 27.54
N TRP A 629 -8.29 -7.50 28.40
CA TRP A 629 -8.78 -7.88 29.73
C TRP A 629 -10.02 -8.78 29.65
N ARG A 630 -10.94 -8.52 28.72
CA ARG A 630 -12.10 -9.39 28.47
C ARG A 630 -11.66 -10.72 27.89
N ALA A 631 -10.69 -10.70 26.96
CA ALA A 631 -10.14 -11.93 26.40
C ALA A 631 -9.52 -12.81 27.48
N SER A 632 -8.70 -12.24 28.38
CA SER A 632 -8.13 -12.97 29.51
C SER A 632 -9.20 -13.52 30.45
N ALA A 633 -10.22 -12.73 30.81
CA ALA A 633 -11.32 -13.20 31.66
C ALA A 633 -12.08 -14.39 31.04
N VAL A 634 -12.40 -14.32 29.74
CA VAL A 634 -13.08 -15.40 29.01
C VAL A 634 -12.20 -16.65 28.94
N ALA A 635 -10.91 -16.48 28.64
CA ALA A 635 -9.96 -17.59 28.56
C ALA A 635 -9.72 -18.23 29.93
N ALA A 636 -9.57 -17.45 31.00
CA ALA A 636 -9.39 -17.94 32.37
C ALA A 636 -10.60 -18.76 32.85
N GLU A 637 -11.81 -18.29 32.59
CA GLU A 637 -13.04 -19.04 32.90
C GLU A 637 -13.11 -20.35 32.10
N ALA A 638 -12.76 -20.31 30.81
CA ALA A 638 -12.73 -21.51 29.98
C ALA A 638 -11.68 -22.52 30.46
N ARG A 639 -10.51 -22.06 30.93
CA ARG A 639 -9.48 -22.93 31.54
C ARG A 639 -10.00 -23.62 32.80
N HIS A 640 -10.76 -22.91 33.63
CA HIS A 640 -11.35 -23.49 34.83
C HIS A 640 -12.34 -24.61 34.48
N ARG A 641 -13.12 -24.45 33.40
CA ARG A 641 -14.14 -25.43 32.98
C ARG A 641 -13.59 -26.61 32.16
N HIS A 642 -12.64 -26.35 31.26
CA HIS A 642 -12.18 -27.32 30.25
C HIS A 642 -10.75 -27.80 30.48
N GLY A 643 -10.11 -27.38 31.58
CA GLY A 643 -8.72 -27.67 31.89
C GLY A 643 -7.72 -26.74 31.20
N SER A 644 -6.45 -26.93 31.54
CA SER A 644 -5.34 -26.11 31.03
C SER A 644 -4.90 -26.50 29.62
N GLN A 645 -5.81 -26.43 28.66
CA GLN A 645 -5.49 -26.60 27.24
C GLN A 645 -4.49 -25.51 26.81
N PRO A 646 -3.41 -25.84 26.07
CA PRO A 646 -2.34 -24.88 25.81
C PRO A 646 -2.80 -23.59 25.13
N LEU A 647 -3.76 -23.66 24.19
CA LEU A 647 -4.31 -22.47 23.55
C LEU A 647 -5.05 -21.56 24.55
N LEU A 648 -5.86 -22.11 25.45
CA LEU A 648 -6.58 -21.30 26.46
C LEU A 648 -5.62 -20.67 27.47
N VAL A 649 -4.55 -21.39 27.86
CA VAL A 649 -3.47 -20.85 28.70
C VAL A 649 -2.79 -19.68 28.00
N ALA A 650 -2.43 -19.85 26.73
CA ALA A 650 -1.79 -18.81 25.93
C ALA A 650 -2.68 -17.58 25.74
N LEU A 651 -3.97 -17.75 25.45
CA LEU A 651 -4.91 -16.64 25.29
C LEU A 651 -5.12 -15.85 26.58
N ASP A 652 -5.18 -16.55 27.72
CA ASP A 652 -5.27 -15.91 29.03
C ASP A 652 -3.97 -15.16 29.38
N ASP A 653 -2.81 -15.81 29.25
CA ASP A 653 -1.52 -15.17 29.49
C ASP A 653 -1.31 -13.94 28.59
N LEU A 654 -1.58 -14.08 27.29
CA LEU A 654 -1.45 -13.01 26.32
C LEU A 654 -2.41 -11.86 26.63
N GLY A 655 -3.70 -12.15 26.86
CA GLY A 655 -4.69 -11.14 27.23
C GLY A 655 -4.32 -10.40 28.51
N ALA A 656 -3.81 -11.13 29.51
CA ALA A 656 -3.41 -10.53 30.77
C ALA A 656 -2.20 -9.61 30.60
N VAL A 657 -1.16 -10.06 29.89
CA VAL A 657 0.01 -9.23 29.57
C VAL A 657 -0.40 -7.96 28.81
N LEU A 658 -1.24 -8.09 27.78
CA LEU A 658 -1.73 -6.96 27.00
C LEU A 658 -2.65 -6.03 27.80
N SER A 659 -3.24 -6.51 28.89
CA SER A 659 -4.00 -5.69 29.85
C SER A 659 -3.14 -5.01 30.94
N GLY A 660 -1.82 -5.22 30.92
CA GLY A 660 -0.87 -4.59 31.85
C GLY A 660 -0.34 -5.51 32.96
N ALA A 661 -0.73 -6.79 32.99
CA ALA A 661 -0.21 -7.77 33.94
C ALA A 661 1.19 -8.29 33.52
N PHE A 662 2.18 -7.39 33.50
CA PHE A 662 3.54 -7.71 33.00
C PHE A 662 4.23 -8.84 33.78
N TRP A 663 3.84 -9.11 35.02
CA TRP A 663 4.35 -10.26 35.79
C TRP A 663 3.99 -11.62 35.16
N ARG A 664 3.00 -11.68 34.24
CA ARG A 664 2.67 -12.89 33.46
C ARG A 664 3.52 -13.05 32.20
N LEU A 665 4.42 -12.11 31.88
CA LEU A 665 5.33 -12.22 30.74
C LEU A 665 6.12 -13.55 30.71
N PRO A 666 6.69 -14.06 31.83
CA PRO A 666 7.38 -15.34 31.82
C PRO A 666 6.46 -16.52 31.44
N SER A 667 5.21 -16.51 31.90
CA SER A 667 4.22 -17.53 31.53
C SER A 667 3.85 -17.42 30.06
N ALA A 668 3.55 -16.21 29.58
CA ALA A 668 3.23 -15.93 28.18
C ALA A 668 4.36 -16.34 27.22
N ALA A 669 5.62 -16.12 27.62
CA ALA A 669 6.79 -16.52 26.84
C ALA A 669 6.91 -18.03 26.65
N LEU A 670 6.31 -18.84 27.53
CA LEU A 670 6.27 -20.30 27.43
C LEU A 670 4.97 -20.80 26.79
N SER A 671 3.84 -20.22 27.17
CA SER A 671 2.52 -20.70 26.74
C SER A 671 2.20 -20.34 25.29
N VAL A 672 2.55 -19.13 24.83
CA VAL A 672 2.25 -18.68 23.46
C VAL A 672 2.99 -19.52 22.41
N PRO A 673 4.32 -19.74 22.48
CA PRO A 673 5.00 -20.58 21.49
C PRO A 673 4.48 -22.02 21.48
N ARG A 674 4.17 -22.57 22.66
CA ARG A 674 3.60 -23.92 22.77
C ARG A 674 2.23 -24.02 22.10
N ALA A 675 1.35 -23.04 22.33
CA ALA A 675 0.04 -23.00 21.69
C ALA A 675 0.15 -22.83 20.17
N VAL A 676 1.08 -21.99 19.69
CA VAL A 676 1.35 -21.82 18.25
C VAL A 676 1.79 -23.16 17.64
N GLN A 677 2.76 -23.84 18.26
CA GLN A 677 3.26 -25.13 17.77
C GLN A 677 2.16 -26.19 17.72
N GLU A 678 1.29 -26.29 18.73
CA GLU A 678 0.19 -27.23 18.75
C GLU A 678 -0.86 -26.92 17.67
N VAL A 679 -1.23 -25.64 17.52
CA VAL A 679 -2.14 -25.20 16.46
C VAL A 679 -1.54 -25.51 15.09
N GLU A 680 -0.26 -25.21 14.87
CA GLU A 680 0.43 -25.53 13.62
C GLU A 680 0.48 -27.03 13.33
N GLN A 681 0.67 -27.89 14.34
CA GLN A 681 0.62 -29.34 14.19
C GLN A 681 -0.78 -29.83 13.80
N GLN A 682 -1.84 -29.20 14.30
CA GLN A 682 -3.22 -29.52 13.95
C GLN A 682 -3.65 -28.95 12.59
N LEU A 683 -2.98 -27.89 12.11
CA LEU A 683 -3.19 -27.28 10.80
C LEU A 683 -2.31 -27.91 9.70
N GLN A 684 -1.24 -28.61 10.06
CA GLN A 684 -0.52 -29.39 9.07
C GLN A 684 -1.47 -30.50 8.60
N PRO A 685 -1.66 -30.68 7.28
CA PRO A 685 -2.37 -31.86 6.82
C PRO A 685 -1.67 -33.05 7.45
N GLN A 686 -2.42 -33.98 8.04
CA GLN A 686 -1.93 -35.34 8.21
C GLN A 686 -1.55 -35.79 6.80
N ALA A 687 -0.29 -35.59 6.45
CA ALA A 687 0.32 -36.05 5.22
C ALA A 687 0.46 -37.56 5.40
N SER A 688 -0.66 -38.25 5.32
CA SER A 688 -0.72 -39.66 5.05
C SER A 688 -0.16 -39.86 3.65
N SER A 689 1.02 -40.49 3.60
CA SER A 689 1.34 -41.64 2.74
C SER A 689 0.67 -41.71 1.37
#